data_AF-A0A7W3LIR4-F1
#
_entry.id   AF-A0A7W3LIR4-F1
#
_cell.length_a   1.000
_cell.length_b   1.000
_cell.length_c   1.000
_cell.angle_alpha   90.00
_cell.angle_beta   90.00
_cell.angle_gamma   90.00
#
_symmetry.space_group_name_H-M   'P 1'
#
loop_
_entity.id
_entity.type
_entity.pdbx_description
1 polymer ?
#
loop_
_entity_poly.entity_id
_entity_poly.type
_entity_poly.pdbx_seq_one_letter_code
_entity_poly.pdbx_strand_id
1 'polypeptide(L)'
;MPPVARTLLRFGSRLGATAQNALEVARFGGLDTADEDASPCEVVTEQRIYRLRHYFPGAAGDGDKRPVMLLVPPLMISSEVYDISSRVSAVAELHRRGVDPWVVDFGAPEREPGGLERTVTDHVLAVSDAIDRVREATGRDVHLAGYSQGGMFVYQAAAYRRSRGIESLVTFGSPADTSVGLPFGLPSWLAAEGAERIPDALLRSLDIPGWVTRTGFQLLSPVKSVRSRIDFLMQLHDRERLAPRERQRRFLEREGWVAWPGPALAEFIRQFIQHNRMLTGGFVIGDRLVTLADITCPVLTFVGEVDEIAPPPMVRGIRRAAPRAQIHEVSLRAGHFGLVVGSVAMAQTWPVVADWARWRAGAADLPEPVTTVTGDEEAAAPALPGGAAGYGLQLVAGIGGNAVRSAATTAVRAVRGSRQLFGEAAQNLPRLARLERIQSDTRISLGLLLDEQARRVPQDVFFLYHGRAHTHDAARRRVDAVVRGLIHIGVRQGDAVGVLMSTRPSALALVAALSRIGAVAVLLRPDGDPEREAALSGVTRVIADPEHAERAARLPRVRGYVLGGGGGPDRDLALPLAKLGLEDMERIDPEAVALPGWYRPNPGRAGDVAYVLFTGDGEHLKASRVTNRRWALSAFGTASSASLSPADTVFSITPLQHPSAILMSLGGAVVSGARLALASAYDPETFWDEARRYGATVASYTWSLLNDLVNAPPHPGERHHPVRLFIGSGMPRGLWRRVEERFAPARVLEFYASTTGEAILVNLSGKKPGSLGRPLPGSAEVRLARYDLENGRLAQGPDGFAVECDPEEIGMLLSRVRPAAIAAAPRPVRGVFAPGDAWTITGDLFRRDADGDFWLVGREAELIRAAEGIVPPGPIRDALGDLPYIDAVAVYGVDVNGTELAAAAVSLCGDERLKPLDLSEALLRVEPELRPAVVRVVDRIPLTVGHRLDTRPLRAEGIPGADGRTYFRDRTGAYRPLTETARRRLLKTAPPRTASR
;
A
#
# COMPACT_ATOMS: atom_id res chain seq x y z
N MET A 1 -61.31 -55.67 -6.92
CA MET A 1 -61.52 -54.29 -6.43
C MET A 1 -61.66 -53.34 -7.62
N PRO A 2 -62.70 -52.48 -7.68
CA PRO A 2 -62.87 -51.53 -8.77
C PRO A 2 -61.81 -50.40 -8.70
N PRO A 3 -61.45 -49.76 -9.82
CA PRO A 3 -60.41 -48.72 -9.89
C PRO A 3 -60.70 -47.51 -8.98
N VAL A 4 -61.98 -47.23 -8.68
CA VAL A 4 -62.41 -46.16 -7.75
C VAL A 4 -62.00 -46.46 -6.30
N ALA A 5 -62.01 -47.73 -5.87
CA ALA A 5 -61.59 -48.14 -4.53
C ALA A 5 -60.07 -48.01 -4.33
N ARG A 6 -59.28 -48.26 -5.38
CA ARG A 6 -57.82 -48.04 -5.37
C ARG A 6 -57.46 -46.57 -5.27
N THR A 7 -58.22 -45.68 -5.90
CA THR A 7 -58.02 -44.23 -5.83
C THR A 7 -58.40 -43.67 -4.47
N LEU A 8 -59.53 -44.09 -3.89
CA LEU A 8 -59.97 -43.68 -2.55
C LEU A 8 -59.04 -44.20 -1.44
N LEU A 9 -58.56 -45.45 -1.54
CA LEU A 9 -57.56 -46.01 -0.61
C LEU A 9 -56.21 -45.28 -0.71
N ARG A 10 -55.76 -44.91 -1.92
CA ARG A 10 -54.55 -44.10 -2.13
C ARG A 10 -54.70 -42.66 -1.63
N PHE A 11 -55.90 -42.09 -1.71
CA PHE A 11 -56.19 -40.75 -1.18
C PHE A 11 -56.24 -40.76 0.36
N GLY A 12 -56.90 -41.76 0.95
CA GLY A 12 -56.95 -41.96 2.40
C GLY A 12 -55.58 -42.26 3.02
N SER A 13 -54.75 -43.10 2.37
CA SER A 13 -53.39 -43.37 2.84
C SER A 13 -52.46 -42.16 2.74
N ARG A 14 -52.61 -41.33 1.69
CA ARG A 14 -51.87 -40.07 1.54
C ARG A 14 -52.27 -39.03 2.57
N LEU A 15 -53.57 -38.89 2.88
CA LEU A 15 -54.05 -37.97 3.91
C LEU A 15 -53.58 -38.39 5.31
N GLY A 16 -53.63 -39.69 5.61
CA GLY A 16 -53.10 -40.25 6.86
C GLY A 16 -51.60 -40.05 7.03
N ALA A 17 -50.81 -40.36 5.99
CA ALA A 17 -49.36 -40.14 6.00
C ALA A 17 -48.99 -38.66 6.12
N THR A 18 -49.73 -37.77 5.44
CA THR A 18 -49.54 -36.31 5.55
C THR A 18 -49.80 -35.82 6.97
N ALA A 19 -50.89 -36.26 7.62
CA ALA A 19 -51.23 -35.85 8.98
C ALA A 19 -50.23 -36.36 10.01
N GLN A 20 -49.76 -37.60 9.87
CA GLN A 20 -48.75 -38.19 10.75
C GLN A 20 -47.38 -37.50 10.60
N ASN A 21 -46.91 -37.31 9.37
CA ASN A 21 -45.67 -36.60 9.08
C ASN A 21 -45.76 -35.12 9.50
N ALA A 22 -46.92 -34.47 9.36
CA ALA A 22 -47.14 -33.09 9.83
C ALA A 22 -47.11 -32.99 11.36
N LEU A 23 -47.70 -33.96 12.07
CA LEU A 23 -47.66 -34.03 13.54
C LEU A 23 -46.24 -34.29 14.04
N GLU A 24 -45.48 -35.14 13.36
CA GLU A 24 -44.06 -35.43 13.65
C GLU A 24 -43.20 -34.18 13.45
N VAL A 25 -43.33 -33.49 12.31
CA VAL A 25 -42.65 -32.22 12.03
C VAL A 25 -43.03 -31.14 13.05
N ALA A 26 -44.31 -31.05 13.45
CA ALA A 26 -44.78 -30.08 14.45
C ALA A 26 -44.25 -30.38 15.87
N ARG A 27 -44.06 -31.66 16.21
CA ARG A 27 -43.63 -32.10 17.54
C ARG A 27 -42.10 -32.14 17.70
N PHE A 28 -41.37 -32.53 16.66
CA PHE A 28 -39.92 -32.76 16.71
C PHE A 28 -39.12 -31.79 15.83
N GLY A 29 -39.79 -30.86 15.13
CA GLY A 29 -39.13 -29.90 14.24
C GLY A 29 -38.68 -30.50 12.89
N GLY A 30 -39.03 -31.75 12.59
CA GLY A 30 -38.81 -32.42 11.31
C GLY A 30 -39.15 -33.92 11.33
N LEU A 31 -38.83 -34.68 10.29
CA LEU A 31 -39.02 -36.15 10.23
C LEU A 31 -37.89 -36.92 10.94
N ASP A 32 -38.21 -38.04 11.57
CA ASP A 32 -37.23 -38.95 12.18
C ASP A 32 -36.49 -39.79 11.12
N THR A 33 -35.16 -39.67 11.08
CA THR A 33 -34.25 -40.32 10.12
C THR A 33 -33.25 -41.21 10.86
N ALA A 34 -33.77 -42.23 11.55
CA ALA A 34 -33.02 -43.13 12.43
C ALA A 34 -31.93 -43.99 11.74
N ASP A 35 -31.83 -44.00 10.40
CA ASP A 35 -30.94 -44.89 9.61
C ASP A 35 -29.85 -44.17 8.78
N GLU A 36 -29.57 -42.87 9.01
CA GLU A 36 -28.43 -42.18 8.36
C GLU A 36 -27.31 -41.90 9.38
N ASP A 37 -26.51 -42.93 9.67
CA ASP A 37 -25.33 -42.82 10.53
C ASP A 37 -24.32 -41.79 9.97
N ALA A 38 -23.78 -40.96 10.86
CA ALA A 38 -22.67 -40.06 10.54
C ALA A 38 -21.43 -40.86 10.13
N SER A 39 -20.57 -40.29 9.28
CA SER A 39 -19.35 -40.98 8.88
C SER A 39 -18.48 -41.26 10.11
N PRO A 40 -17.87 -42.45 10.24
CA PRO A 40 -17.04 -42.79 11.39
C PRO A 40 -15.87 -41.81 11.52
N CYS A 41 -15.76 -41.20 12.68
CA CYS A 41 -14.81 -40.12 12.94
C CYS A 41 -14.24 -40.22 14.35
N GLU A 42 -12.96 -39.91 14.49
CA GLU A 42 -12.24 -39.77 15.74
C GLU A 42 -11.77 -38.33 15.94
N VAL A 43 -11.88 -37.80 17.15
CA VAL A 43 -11.27 -36.52 17.52
C VAL A 43 -9.85 -36.78 17.99
N VAL A 44 -8.87 -36.51 17.12
CA VAL A 44 -7.44 -36.77 17.37
C VAL A 44 -6.85 -35.77 18.36
N THR A 45 -7.34 -34.54 18.37
CA THR A 45 -6.94 -33.53 19.36
C THR A 45 -8.06 -32.52 19.60
N GLU A 46 -8.08 -31.95 20.80
CA GLU A 46 -8.95 -30.84 21.18
C GLU A 46 -8.07 -29.69 21.69
N GLN A 47 -8.22 -28.53 21.05
CA GLN A 47 -7.54 -27.29 21.38
C GLN A 47 -8.58 -26.22 21.78
N ARG A 48 -8.14 -25.13 22.41
CA ARG A 48 -9.03 -24.03 22.84
C ARG A 48 -9.94 -23.50 21.74
N ILE A 49 -9.45 -23.47 20.50
CA ILE A 49 -10.14 -22.86 19.35
C ILE A 49 -10.82 -23.91 18.46
N TYR A 50 -10.34 -25.15 18.41
CA TYR A 50 -10.79 -26.15 17.46
C TYR A 50 -10.59 -27.58 17.95
N ARG A 51 -11.37 -28.51 17.40
CA ARG A 51 -11.19 -29.97 17.46
C ARG A 51 -10.68 -30.44 16.10
N LEU A 52 -9.71 -31.36 16.09
CA LEU A 52 -9.22 -31.99 14.87
C LEU A 52 -9.87 -33.36 14.70
N ARG A 53 -10.66 -33.51 13.64
CA ARG A 53 -11.44 -34.71 13.33
C ARG A 53 -10.76 -35.50 12.22
N HIS A 54 -10.41 -36.76 12.47
CA HIS A 54 -9.96 -37.73 11.46
C HIS A 54 -11.11 -38.65 11.08
N TYR A 55 -11.43 -38.75 9.80
CA TYR A 55 -12.50 -39.61 9.32
C TYR A 55 -11.94 -40.94 8.81
N PHE A 56 -12.61 -42.04 9.14
CA PHE A 56 -12.20 -43.41 8.80
C PHE A 56 -10.81 -43.84 9.31
N PRO A 57 -10.47 -43.63 10.61
CA PRO A 57 -9.12 -43.87 11.16
C PRO A 57 -8.65 -45.33 11.06
N GLY A 58 -9.57 -46.30 11.01
CA GLY A 58 -9.25 -47.74 10.90
C GLY A 58 -9.04 -48.27 9.49
N ALA A 59 -9.13 -47.43 8.45
CA ALA A 59 -9.01 -47.85 7.05
C ALA A 59 -7.58 -47.82 6.50
N ALA A 60 -6.61 -47.32 7.28
CA ALA A 60 -5.20 -47.21 6.91
C ALA A 60 -4.40 -48.42 7.43
N GLY A 61 -3.64 -49.08 6.54
CA GLY A 61 -2.62 -50.07 6.91
C GLY A 61 -1.24 -49.42 7.11
N ASP A 62 -0.26 -50.21 7.57
CA ASP A 62 1.13 -49.74 7.69
C ASP A 62 1.66 -49.30 6.31
N GLY A 63 2.11 -48.04 6.21
CA GLY A 63 2.56 -47.43 4.95
C GLY A 63 1.49 -46.80 4.05
N ASP A 64 0.37 -46.30 4.59
CA ASP A 64 -0.67 -45.59 3.83
C ASP A 64 -0.09 -44.40 3.01
N LYS A 65 -0.31 -44.42 1.68
CA LYS A 65 0.19 -43.43 0.72
C LYS A 65 -0.91 -42.50 0.20
N ARG A 66 -2.13 -42.60 0.72
CA ARG A 66 -3.24 -41.75 0.27
C ARG A 66 -2.91 -40.26 0.45
N PRO A 67 -3.28 -39.38 -0.50
CA PRO A 67 -3.22 -37.94 -0.29
C PRO A 67 -4.04 -37.54 0.94
N VAL A 68 -3.53 -36.61 1.75
CA VAL A 68 -4.20 -36.15 2.96
C VAL A 68 -4.92 -34.83 2.68
N MET A 69 -6.22 -34.76 2.98
CA MET A 69 -7.07 -33.60 2.76
C MET A 69 -7.53 -33.01 4.10
N LEU A 70 -7.19 -31.76 4.38
CA LEU A 70 -7.66 -31.03 5.55
C LEU A 70 -8.73 -30.01 5.16
N LEU A 71 -9.97 -30.23 5.60
CA LEU A 71 -11.14 -29.40 5.31
C LEU A 71 -11.36 -28.34 6.41
N VAL A 72 -11.55 -27.09 6.00
CA VAL A 72 -11.72 -25.93 6.89
C VAL A 72 -13.08 -25.26 6.64
N PRO A 73 -14.02 -25.31 7.62
CA PRO A 73 -15.34 -24.72 7.47
C PRO A 73 -15.31 -23.18 7.63
N PRO A 74 -16.34 -22.47 7.15
CA PRO A 74 -16.51 -21.05 7.44
C PRO A 74 -16.97 -20.83 8.89
N LEU A 75 -16.74 -19.63 9.44
CA LEU A 75 -17.07 -19.33 10.84
C LEU A 75 -18.56 -19.40 11.17
N MET A 76 -19.42 -19.18 10.18
CA MET A 76 -20.86 -19.08 10.37
C MET A 76 -21.58 -20.43 10.21
N ILE A 77 -20.88 -21.48 9.80
CA ILE A 77 -21.48 -22.79 9.51
C ILE A 77 -20.73 -23.88 10.28
N SER A 78 -21.48 -24.83 10.84
CA SER A 78 -20.93 -26.02 11.48
C SER A 78 -20.05 -26.84 10.52
N SER A 79 -19.02 -27.52 11.06
CA SER A 79 -18.15 -28.42 10.29
C SER A 79 -18.90 -29.58 9.64
N GLU A 80 -20.12 -29.87 10.12
CA GLU A 80 -21.06 -30.84 9.53
C GLU A 80 -21.43 -30.53 8.07
N VAL A 81 -21.12 -29.34 7.55
CA VAL A 81 -21.26 -29.03 6.11
C VAL A 81 -20.53 -30.03 5.21
N TYR A 82 -19.48 -30.68 5.72
CA TYR A 82 -18.71 -31.71 5.00
C TYR A 82 -19.23 -33.14 5.20
N ASP A 83 -20.17 -33.38 6.12
CA ASP A 83 -20.72 -34.69 6.44
C ASP A 83 -22.19 -34.60 6.89
N ILE A 84 -23.04 -34.05 6.02
CA ILE A 84 -24.46 -33.79 6.34
C ILE A 84 -25.23 -35.12 6.45
N SER A 85 -25.02 -36.04 5.52
CA SER A 85 -25.56 -37.40 5.58
C SER A 85 -24.72 -38.39 4.78
N SER A 86 -24.93 -39.69 4.98
CA SER A 86 -24.22 -40.76 4.27
C SER A 86 -24.30 -40.67 2.73
N ARG A 87 -25.34 -40.00 2.19
CA ARG A 87 -25.51 -39.75 0.75
C ARG A 87 -24.98 -38.40 0.27
N VAL A 88 -24.75 -37.46 1.19
CA VAL A 88 -24.25 -36.10 0.92
C VAL A 88 -23.10 -35.82 1.89
N SER A 89 -22.02 -36.59 1.72
CA SER A 89 -20.83 -36.53 2.56
C SER A 89 -19.59 -36.37 1.71
N ALA A 90 -18.92 -35.23 1.89
CA ALA A 90 -17.65 -34.93 1.24
C ALA A 90 -16.56 -35.88 1.72
N VAL A 91 -16.49 -36.10 3.03
CA VAL A 91 -15.49 -36.99 3.65
C VAL A 91 -15.65 -38.43 3.20
N ALA A 92 -16.89 -38.92 3.03
CA ALA A 92 -17.13 -40.26 2.50
C ALA A 92 -16.77 -40.40 1.01
N GLU A 93 -17.03 -39.37 0.19
CA GLU A 93 -16.65 -39.38 -1.24
C GLU A 93 -15.11 -39.33 -1.41
N LEU A 94 -14.42 -38.47 -0.65
CA LEU A 94 -12.96 -38.40 -0.63
C LEU A 94 -12.35 -39.75 -0.22
N HIS A 95 -12.86 -40.34 0.86
CA HIS A 95 -12.43 -41.65 1.34
C HIS A 95 -12.59 -42.75 0.28
N ARG A 96 -13.79 -42.84 -0.35
CA ARG A 96 -14.06 -43.82 -1.42
C ARG A 96 -13.13 -43.68 -2.63
N ARG A 97 -12.59 -42.49 -2.86
CA ARG A 97 -11.66 -42.18 -3.96
C ARG A 97 -10.18 -42.26 -3.56
N GLY A 98 -9.88 -42.78 -2.36
CA GLY A 98 -8.51 -42.99 -1.91
C GLY A 98 -7.83 -41.71 -1.41
N VAL A 99 -8.58 -40.77 -0.86
CA VAL A 99 -8.05 -39.58 -0.17
C VAL A 99 -8.39 -39.68 1.32
N ASP A 100 -7.44 -39.34 2.19
CA ASP A 100 -7.58 -39.40 3.64
C ASP A 100 -8.16 -38.08 4.19
N PRO A 101 -9.43 -38.03 4.66
CA PRO A 101 -10.09 -36.80 5.02
C PRO A 101 -9.97 -36.44 6.51
N TRP A 102 -9.56 -35.19 6.75
CA TRP A 102 -9.47 -34.55 8.05
C TRP A 102 -10.29 -33.26 8.07
N VAL A 103 -10.86 -32.88 9.21
CA VAL A 103 -11.70 -31.68 9.34
C VAL A 103 -11.28 -30.87 10.57
N VAL A 104 -11.09 -29.56 10.38
CA VAL A 104 -11.02 -28.59 11.48
C VAL A 104 -12.44 -28.27 11.92
N ASP A 105 -12.76 -28.53 13.19
CA ASP A 105 -14.05 -28.18 13.78
C ASP A 105 -13.88 -27.06 14.81
N PHE A 106 -14.32 -25.85 14.47
CA PHE A 106 -14.26 -24.70 15.37
C PHE A 106 -15.32 -24.74 16.49
N GLY A 107 -16.28 -25.66 16.43
CA GLY A 107 -17.44 -25.71 17.32
C GLY A 107 -18.41 -24.55 17.11
N ALA A 108 -19.36 -24.41 18.04
CA ALA A 108 -20.30 -23.30 18.06
C ALA A 108 -19.82 -22.24 19.08
N PRO A 109 -19.34 -21.06 18.66
CA PRO A 109 -18.72 -20.08 19.55
C PRO A 109 -19.56 -19.69 20.77
N GLU A 110 -20.89 -19.66 20.63
CA GLU A 110 -21.83 -19.35 21.71
C GLU A 110 -21.96 -20.46 22.77
N ARG A 111 -21.46 -21.66 22.50
CA ARG A 111 -21.48 -22.82 23.41
C ARG A 111 -20.10 -23.16 23.96
N GLU A 112 -19.05 -22.50 23.49
CA GLU A 112 -17.66 -22.75 23.87
C GLU A 112 -17.16 -21.65 24.82
N PRO A 113 -16.47 -21.98 25.93
CA PRO A 113 -15.92 -20.98 26.85
C PRO A 113 -14.97 -19.99 26.14
N GLY A 114 -15.28 -18.70 26.22
CA GLY A 114 -14.53 -17.64 25.52
C GLY A 114 -14.68 -17.69 23.99
N GLY A 115 -15.63 -18.45 23.44
CA GLY A 115 -15.82 -18.59 22.00
C GLY A 115 -16.19 -17.28 21.29
N LEU A 116 -16.97 -16.41 21.96
CA LEU A 116 -17.35 -15.08 21.45
C LEU A 116 -16.21 -14.04 21.52
N GLU A 117 -15.09 -14.35 22.18
CA GLU A 117 -13.91 -13.48 22.24
C GLU A 117 -12.91 -13.77 21.12
N ARG A 118 -13.14 -14.83 20.32
CA ARG A 118 -12.21 -15.29 19.28
C ARG A 118 -12.07 -14.26 18.17
N THR A 119 -10.86 -14.16 17.64
CA THR A 119 -10.43 -13.22 16.58
C THR A 119 -10.19 -13.93 15.25
N VAL A 120 -9.96 -13.20 14.15
CA VAL A 120 -9.54 -13.84 12.88
C VAL A 120 -8.19 -14.53 13.07
N THR A 121 -7.29 -13.89 13.84
CA THR A 121 -5.98 -14.43 14.18
C THR A 121 -6.08 -15.83 14.79
N ASP A 122 -6.96 -16.02 15.77
CA ASP A 122 -7.12 -17.31 16.45
C ASP A 122 -7.47 -18.44 15.47
N HIS A 123 -8.35 -18.17 14.51
CA HIS A 123 -8.78 -19.16 13.52
C HIS A 123 -7.67 -19.48 12.51
N VAL A 124 -6.91 -18.49 12.05
CA VAL A 124 -5.78 -18.71 11.14
C VAL A 124 -4.67 -19.51 11.83
N LEU A 125 -4.36 -19.20 13.09
CA LEU A 125 -3.39 -19.94 13.89
C LEU A 125 -3.87 -21.36 14.21
N ALA A 126 -5.15 -21.56 14.46
CA ALA A 126 -5.76 -22.89 14.63
C ALA A 126 -5.60 -23.76 13.38
N VAL A 127 -5.88 -23.21 12.19
CA VAL A 127 -5.64 -23.94 10.92
C VAL A 127 -4.16 -24.24 10.73
N SER A 128 -3.27 -23.29 11.05
CA SER A 128 -1.83 -23.51 10.97
C SER A 128 -1.35 -24.64 11.91
N ASP A 129 -1.85 -24.68 13.15
CA ASP A 129 -1.55 -25.74 14.12
C ASP A 129 -2.12 -27.09 13.66
N ALA A 130 -3.34 -27.12 13.12
CA ALA A 130 -3.94 -28.34 12.57
C ALA A 130 -3.08 -28.95 11.45
N ILE A 131 -2.50 -28.13 10.58
CA ILE A 131 -1.57 -28.60 9.54
C ILE A 131 -0.36 -29.30 10.16
N ASP A 132 0.26 -28.72 11.20
CA ASP A 132 1.43 -29.34 11.85
C ASP A 132 1.07 -30.68 12.50
N ARG A 133 -0.10 -30.79 13.13
CA ARG A 133 -0.57 -32.04 13.77
C ARG A 133 -0.91 -33.12 12.77
N VAL A 134 -1.57 -32.78 11.66
CA VAL A 134 -1.84 -33.75 10.58
C VAL A 134 -0.53 -34.24 9.98
N ARG A 135 0.45 -33.35 9.78
CA ARG A 135 1.79 -33.73 9.30
C ARG A 135 2.53 -34.62 10.28
N GLU A 136 2.42 -34.36 11.58
CA GLU A 136 2.99 -35.20 12.62
C GLU A 136 2.35 -36.60 12.64
N ALA A 137 1.02 -36.67 12.50
CA ALA A 137 0.29 -37.94 12.49
C ALA A 137 0.50 -38.77 11.22
N THR A 138 0.64 -38.12 10.05
CA THR A 138 0.65 -38.80 8.74
C THR A 138 2.03 -38.83 8.08
N GLY A 139 2.95 -37.95 8.48
CA GLY A 139 4.23 -37.73 7.81
C GLY A 139 4.12 -37.03 6.45
N ARG A 140 2.94 -36.49 6.08
CA ARG A 140 2.66 -35.95 4.75
C ARG A 140 2.19 -34.50 4.81
N ASP A 141 2.60 -33.72 3.82
CA ASP A 141 2.05 -32.38 3.58
C ASP A 141 0.57 -32.49 3.14
N VAL A 142 -0.22 -31.48 3.46
CA VAL A 142 -1.69 -31.55 3.32
C VAL A 142 -2.20 -30.83 2.06
N HIS A 143 -3.22 -31.39 1.43
CA HIS A 143 -4.12 -30.62 0.59
C HIS A 143 -5.07 -29.85 1.50
N LEU A 144 -4.98 -28.52 1.49
CA LEU A 144 -5.76 -27.67 2.39
C LEU A 144 -6.97 -27.12 1.66
N ALA A 145 -8.18 -27.51 2.06
CA ALA A 145 -9.40 -27.12 1.38
C ALA A 145 -10.36 -26.33 2.28
N GLY A 146 -11.00 -25.30 1.72
CA GLY A 146 -11.87 -24.43 2.50
C GLY A 146 -13.07 -23.90 1.71
N TYR A 147 -14.24 -23.91 2.35
CA TYR A 147 -15.48 -23.43 1.77
C TYR A 147 -15.74 -21.97 2.16
N SER A 148 -16.02 -21.09 1.19
CA SER A 148 -16.43 -19.71 1.46
C SER A 148 -15.38 -18.98 2.31
N GLN A 149 -15.75 -18.42 3.47
CA GLN A 149 -14.82 -17.87 4.46
C GLN A 149 -13.78 -18.89 4.95
N GLY A 150 -14.11 -20.18 5.02
CA GLY A 150 -13.15 -21.24 5.29
C GLY A 150 -11.99 -21.24 4.28
N GLY A 151 -12.28 -21.02 3.00
CA GLY A 151 -11.24 -20.87 1.98
C GLY A 151 -10.44 -19.57 2.11
N MET A 152 -11.03 -18.51 2.67
CA MET A 152 -10.26 -17.32 3.05
C MET A 152 -9.27 -17.64 4.18
N PHE A 153 -9.64 -18.47 5.17
CA PHE A 153 -8.70 -18.91 6.21
C PHE A 153 -7.60 -19.81 5.63
N VAL A 154 -7.94 -20.67 4.67
CA VAL A 154 -6.96 -21.49 3.94
C VAL A 154 -5.93 -20.61 3.21
N TYR A 155 -6.37 -19.56 2.50
CA TYR A 155 -5.45 -18.59 1.89
C TYR A 155 -4.56 -17.90 2.95
N GLN A 156 -5.15 -17.44 4.05
CA GLN A 156 -4.42 -16.74 5.11
C GLN A 156 -3.41 -17.65 5.82
N ALA A 157 -3.78 -18.90 6.13
CA ALA A 157 -2.90 -19.87 6.76
C ALA A 157 -1.76 -20.28 5.81
N ALA A 158 -2.06 -20.49 4.52
CA ALA A 158 -1.05 -20.76 3.52
C ALA A 158 -0.04 -19.61 3.39
N ALA A 159 -0.52 -18.37 3.31
CA ALA A 159 0.32 -17.18 3.28
C ALA A 159 1.15 -17.02 4.56
N TYR A 160 0.54 -17.18 5.74
CA TYR A 160 1.21 -17.10 7.05
C TYR A 160 2.36 -18.11 7.18
N ARG A 161 2.17 -19.31 6.61
CA ARG A 161 3.14 -20.40 6.58
C ARG A 161 4.08 -20.35 5.37
N ARG A 162 3.90 -19.41 4.44
CA ARG A 162 4.59 -19.38 3.13
C ARG A 162 4.53 -20.74 2.43
N SER A 163 3.33 -21.34 2.41
CA SER A 163 3.03 -22.68 1.91
C SER A 163 3.74 -23.86 2.59
N ARG A 164 4.47 -23.65 3.70
CA ARG A 164 5.16 -24.74 4.41
C ARG A 164 4.19 -25.80 4.93
N GLY A 165 4.40 -27.05 4.51
CA GLY A 165 3.59 -28.19 4.93
C GLY A 165 2.28 -28.33 4.18
N ILE A 166 2.12 -27.64 3.05
CA ILE A 166 0.90 -27.60 2.24
C ILE A 166 1.24 -27.99 0.80
N GLU A 167 0.63 -29.06 0.32
CA GLU A 167 0.84 -29.58 -1.04
C GLU A 167 0.04 -28.76 -2.08
N SER A 168 -1.21 -28.41 -1.78
CA SER A 168 -2.02 -27.52 -2.62
C SER A 168 -3.19 -26.92 -1.86
N LEU A 169 -3.74 -25.80 -2.34
CA LEU A 169 -4.99 -25.23 -1.83
C LEU A 169 -6.18 -25.62 -2.71
N VAL A 170 -7.34 -25.84 -2.10
CA VAL A 170 -8.62 -26.06 -2.81
C VAL A 170 -9.71 -25.18 -2.21
N THR A 171 -10.26 -24.25 -2.98
CA THR A 171 -11.24 -23.28 -2.46
C THR A 171 -12.56 -23.31 -3.19
N PHE A 172 -13.66 -23.12 -2.46
CA PHE A 172 -15.01 -23.18 -3.01
C PHE A 172 -15.74 -21.85 -2.79
N GLY A 173 -15.88 -21.05 -3.86
CA GLY A 173 -16.58 -19.75 -3.80
C GLY A 173 -15.94 -18.78 -2.80
N SER A 174 -14.61 -18.82 -2.64
CA SER A 174 -13.89 -18.03 -1.64
C SER A 174 -13.40 -16.71 -2.22
N PRO A 175 -13.89 -15.56 -1.74
CA PRO A 175 -13.51 -14.26 -2.30
C PRO A 175 -12.09 -13.86 -1.88
N ALA A 176 -11.31 -13.37 -2.84
CA ALA A 176 -10.00 -12.76 -2.63
C ALA A 176 -9.99 -11.25 -2.97
N ASP A 177 -11.05 -10.75 -3.62
CA ASP A 177 -11.20 -9.34 -3.96
C ASP A 177 -12.60 -8.83 -3.60
N THR A 178 -12.66 -7.82 -2.73
CA THR A 178 -13.91 -7.18 -2.26
C THR A 178 -14.17 -5.81 -2.89
N SER A 179 -13.31 -5.35 -3.82
CA SER A 179 -13.49 -4.07 -4.53
C SER A 179 -14.64 -4.08 -5.54
N VAL A 180 -15.05 -5.26 -5.99
CA VAL A 180 -16.06 -5.46 -7.05
C VAL A 180 -17.47 -5.75 -6.50
N GLY A 181 -17.62 -5.84 -5.17
CA GLY A 181 -18.89 -6.10 -4.47
C GLY A 181 -18.66 -6.49 -3.01
N LEU A 182 -19.70 -6.34 -2.18
CA LEU A 182 -19.66 -6.81 -0.79
C LEU A 182 -19.99 -8.31 -0.72
N PRO A 183 -19.13 -9.13 -0.10
CA PRO A 183 -19.41 -10.55 0.05
C PRO A 183 -20.56 -10.77 1.05
N PHE A 184 -21.18 -11.95 1.01
CA PHE A 184 -22.17 -12.40 2.00
C PHE A 184 -23.48 -11.60 2.03
N GLY A 185 -23.79 -10.85 0.98
CA GLY A 185 -25.02 -10.07 0.88
C GLY A 185 -25.12 -8.96 1.93
N LEU A 186 -23.98 -8.46 2.42
CA LEU A 186 -23.94 -7.32 3.32
C LEU A 186 -24.63 -6.11 2.67
N PRO A 187 -25.46 -5.37 3.43
CA PRO A 187 -26.11 -4.16 2.93
C PRO A 187 -25.11 -3.18 2.31
N SER A 188 -25.49 -2.53 1.20
CA SER A 188 -24.63 -1.56 0.49
C SER A 188 -24.18 -0.38 1.35
N TRP A 189 -24.88 -0.06 2.45
CA TRP A 189 -24.46 0.96 3.41
C TRP A 189 -23.24 0.55 4.25
N LEU A 190 -22.87 -0.73 4.29
CA LEU A 190 -21.60 -1.24 4.85
C LEU A 190 -20.44 -1.25 3.85
N ALA A 191 -20.61 -0.66 2.67
CA ALA A 191 -19.50 -0.41 1.75
C ALA A 191 -18.39 0.40 2.43
N ALA A 192 -17.17 0.37 1.89
CA ALA A 192 -15.98 0.98 2.49
C ALA A 192 -16.23 2.39 3.07
N GLU A 193 -16.92 3.27 2.33
CA GLU A 193 -17.27 4.63 2.78
C GLU A 193 -18.26 4.69 3.97
N GLY A 194 -19.20 3.77 4.07
CA GLY A 194 -20.19 3.72 5.15
C GLY A 194 -19.66 3.03 6.40
N ALA A 195 -18.82 2.01 6.24
CA ALA A 195 -18.20 1.28 7.34
C ALA A 195 -17.15 2.11 8.09
N GLU A 196 -16.47 3.06 7.44
CA GLU A 196 -15.54 4.03 8.08
C GLU A 196 -16.22 4.92 9.15
N ARG A 197 -17.55 5.00 9.15
CA ARG A 197 -18.33 5.84 10.09
C ARG A 197 -18.79 5.10 11.34
N ILE A 198 -18.58 3.78 11.42
CA ILE A 198 -19.03 2.98 12.58
C ILE A 198 -17.92 2.96 13.65
N PRO A 199 -18.20 3.38 14.90
CA PRO A 199 -17.21 3.32 15.97
C PRO A 199 -16.74 1.88 16.24
N ASP A 200 -15.43 1.65 16.32
CA ASP A 200 -14.83 0.31 16.50
C ASP A 200 -15.30 -0.38 17.80
N ALA A 201 -15.50 0.41 18.86
CA ALA A 201 -16.03 -0.08 20.13
C ALA A 201 -17.46 -0.65 20.00
N LEU A 202 -18.28 -0.08 19.11
CA LEU A 202 -19.63 -0.57 18.83
C LEU A 202 -19.58 -1.88 18.05
N LEU A 203 -18.75 -1.98 17.00
CA LEU A 203 -18.60 -3.20 16.21
C LEU A 203 -18.12 -4.40 17.03
N ARG A 204 -17.14 -4.20 17.92
CA ARG A 204 -16.62 -5.29 18.78
C ARG A 204 -17.63 -5.78 19.81
N SER A 205 -18.59 -4.95 20.20
CA SER A 205 -19.64 -5.28 21.18
C SER A 205 -20.86 -5.98 20.57
N LEU A 206 -20.91 -6.11 19.24
CA LEU A 206 -22.03 -6.68 18.50
C LEU A 206 -21.69 -8.09 18.01
N ASP A 207 -21.97 -9.10 18.83
CA ASP A 207 -22.02 -10.48 18.35
C ASP A 207 -23.22 -10.67 17.42
N ILE A 208 -23.05 -11.43 16.33
CA ILE A 208 -24.18 -11.79 15.47
C ILE A 208 -24.67 -13.19 15.88
N PRO A 209 -25.86 -13.31 16.49
CA PRO A 209 -26.43 -14.61 16.82
C PRO A 209 -26.69 -15.43 15.55
N GLY A 210 -26.51 -16.76 15.60
CA GLY A 210 -26.69 -17.63 14.42
C GLY A 210 -28.07 -17.52 13.74
N TRP A 211 -29.12 -17.15 14.49
CA TRP A 211 -30.45 -16.92 13.92
C TRP A 211 -30.53 -15.68 13.01
N VAL A 212 -29.74 -14.64 13.28
CA VAL A 212 -29.65 -13.42 12.45
C VAL A 212 -28.95 -13.75 11.14
N THR A 213 -27.82 -14.45 11.22
CA THR A 213 -27.06 -14.91 10.05
C THR A 213 -27.93 -15.77 9.12
N ARG A 214 -28.66 -16.74 9.70
CA ARG A 214 -29.64 -17.56 8.98
C ARG A 214 -30.70 -16.71 8.28
N THR A 215 -31.25 -15.72 8.98
CA THR A 215 -32.32 -14.86 8.44
C THR A 215 -31.80 -14.01 7.28
N GLY A 216 -30.59 -13.46 7.40
CA GLY A 216 -29.90 -12.75 6.31
C GLY A 216 -29.70 -13.64 5.08
N PHE A 217 -29.23 -14.87 5.27
CA PHE A 217 -29.04 -15.84 4.18
C PHE A 217 -30.37 -16.20 3.47
N GLN A 218 -31.46 -16.41 4.23
CA GLN A 218 -32.78 -16.70 3.65
C GLN A 218 -33.33 -15.54 2.83
N LEU A 219 -33.02 -14.29 3.20
CA LEU A 219 -33.43 -13.08 2.49
C LEU A 219 -32.66 -12.84 1.18
N LEU A 220 -31.47 -13.42 1.03
CA LEU A 220 -30.69 -13.37 -0.22
C LEU A 220 -31.24 -14.36 -1.28
N SER A 221 -32.14 -15.27 -0.92
CA SER A 221 -32.75 -16.23 -1.86
C SER A 221 -34.25 -16.43 -1.59
N PRO A 222 -35.06 -15.36 -1.55
CA PRO A 222 -36.41 -15.40 -0.99
C PRO A 222 -37.33 -16.31 -1.79
N VAL A 223 -37.22 -16.31 -3.12
CA VAL A 223 -38.03 -17.15 -4.02
C VAL A 223 -37.70 -18.64 -3.88
N LYS A 224 -36.41 -18.99 -3.72
CA LYS A 224 -35.98 -20.39 -3.55
C LYS A 224 -36.38 -20.93 -2.17
N SER A 225 -36.28 -20.11 -1.12
CA SER A 225 -36.67 -20.49 0.24
C SER A 225 -38.18 -20.68 0.38
N VAL A 226 -38.99 -19.83 -0.25
CA VAL A 226 -40.46 -19.99 -0.29
C VAL A 226 -40.85 -21.21 -1.13
N ARG A 227 -40.21 -21.41 -2.29
CA ARG A 227 -40.47 -22.58 -3.15
C ARG A 227 -40.12 -23.91 -2.47
N SER A 228 -38.99 -24.00 -1.77
CA SER A 228 -38.62 -25.23 -1.05
C SER A 228 -39.58 -25.56 0.09
N ARG A 229 -40.14 -24.55 0.78
CA ARG A 229 -41.17 -24.71 1.82
C ARG A 229 -42.49 -25.20 1.23
N ILE A 230 -42.90 -24.67 0.08
CA ILE A 230 -44.10 -25.12 -0.64
C ILE A 230 -43.91 -26.55 -1.18
N ASP A 231 -42.76 -26.85 -1.80
CA ASP A 231 -42.46 -28.18 -2.33
C ASP A 231 -42.40 -29.25 -1.22
N PHE A 232 -41.87 -28.91 -0.04
CA PHE A 232 -41.89 -29.76 1.14
C PHE A 232 -43.32 -30.04 1.62
N LEU A 233 -44.16 -29.01 1.77
CA LEU A 233 -45.57 -29.14 2.17
C LEU A 233 -46.38 -29.99 1.17
N MET A 234 -46.12 -29.84 -0.13
CA MET A 234 -46.78 -30.61 -1.18
C MET A 234 -46.32 -32.08 -1.21
N GLN A 235 -45.14 -32.40 -0.70
CA GLN A 235 -44.54 -33.74 -0.68
C GLN A 235 -44.66 -34.46 0.67
N LEU A 236 -45.30 -33.86 1.68
CA LEU A 236 -45.43 -34.42 3.04
C LEU A 236 -46.08 -35.81 3.10
N HIS A 237 -46.78 -36.20 2.04
CA HIS A 237 -47.41 -37.51 1.87
C HIS A 237 -46.44 -38.63 1.45
N ASP A 238 -45.18 -38.31 1.13
CA ASP A 238 -44.19 -39.21 0.53
C ASP A 238 -42.88 -39.22 1.34
N ARG A 239 -42.85 -40.02 2.42
CA ARG A 239 -41.73 -40.09 3.38
C ARG A 239 -40.42 -40.54 2.73
N GLU A 240 -40.47 -41.50 1.79
CA GLU A 240 -39.28 -42.01 1.09
C GLU A 240 -38.57 -40.94 0.26
N ARG A 241 -39.31 -39.95 -0.23
CA ARG A 241 -38.77 -38.82 -1.00
C ARG A 241 -38.23 -37.68 -0.12
N LEU A 242 -38.80 -37.50 1.06
CA LEU A 242 -38.48 -36.41 1.98
C LEU A 242 -37.37 -36.79 2.97
N ALA A 243 -37.36 -38.02 3.49
CA ALA A 243 -36.39 -38.47 4.48
C ALA A 243 -34.92 -38.23 4.06
N PRO A 244 -34.49 -38.52 2.81
CA PRO A 244 -33.11 -38.27 2.37
C PRO A 244 -32.73 -36.78 2.24
N ARG A 245 -33.72 -35.88 2.21
CA ARG A 245 -33.52 -34.42 2.10
C ARG A 245 -33.76 -33.70 3.42
N GLU A 246 -34.28 -34.40 4.42
CA GLU A 246 -34.70 -33.81 5.69
C GLU A 246 -33.52 -33.34 6.53
N ARG A 247 -32.43 -34.11 6.60
CA ARG A 247 -31.22 -33.71 7.33
C ARG A 247 -30.55 -32.49 6.69
N GLN A 248 -30.49 -32.45 5.36
CA GLN A 248 -30.05 -31.27 4.60
C GLN A 248 -30.96 -30.05 4.86
N ARG A 249 -32.27 -30.24 4.95
CA ARG A 249 -33.24 -29.18 5.29
C ARG A 249 -33.04 -28.67 6.72
N ARG A 250 -32.98 -29.56 7.72
CA ARG A 250 -32.77 -29.21 9.14
C ARG A 250 -31.44 -28.48 9.36
N PHE A 251 -30.38 -28.91 8.69
CA PHE A 251 -29.09 -28.25 8.68
C PHE A 251 -29.22 -26.81 8.14
N LEU A 252 -29.83 -26.62 6.97
CA LEU A 252 -30.01 -25.30 6.35
C LEU A 252 -30.99 -24.38 7.10
N GLU A 253 -32.02 -24.94 7.72
CA GLU A 253 -33.10 -24.20 8.36
C GLU A 253 -32.90 -23.95 9.85
N ARG A 254 -32.04 -24.72 10.55
CA ARG A 254 -31.93 -24.65 12.01
C ARG A 254 -30.55 -24.98 12.57
N GLU A 255 -29.96 -26.12 12.22
CA GLU A 255 -28.84 -26.72 12.97
C GLU A 255 -27.45 -26.32 12.47
N GLY A 256 -27.33 -25.87 11.21
CA GLY A 256 -26.04 -25.60 10.58
C GLY A 256 -25.45 -24.23 10.86
N TRP A 257 -26.15 -23.31 11.53
CA TRP A 257 -25.74 -21.92 11.72
C TRP A 257 -25.23 -21.67 13.15
N VAL A 258 -24.04 -21.09 13.27
CA VAL A 258 -23.40 -20.75 14.56
C VAL A 258 -23.23 -19.23 14.71
N ALA A 259 -23.01 -18.75 15.94
CA ALA A 259 -22.79 -17.33 16.19
C ALA A 259 -21.44 -16.85 15.62
N TRP A 260 -21.40 -15.57 15.23
CA TRP A 260 -20.16 -14.92 14.79
C TRP A 260 -19.61 -14.05 15.93
N PRO A 261 -18.41 -14.37 16.46
CA PRO A 261 -17.72 -13.54 17.45
C PRO A 261 -17.53 -12.09 16.98
N GLY A 262 -17.96 -11.12 17.79
CA GLY A 262 -17.83 -9.68 17.51
C GLY A 262 -16.41 -9.24 17.16
N PRO A 263 -15.36 -9.66 17.91
CA PRO A 263 -13.97 -9.33 17.58
C PRO A 263 -13.53 -9.86 16.20
N ALA A 264 -13.86 -11.12 15.86
CA ALA A 264 -13.56 -11.68 14.54
C ALA A 264 -14.31 -10.95 13.42
N LEU A 265 -15.56 -10.56 13.62
CA LEU A 265 -16.33 -9.77 12.66
C LEU A 265 -15.69 -8.39 12.43
N ALA A 266 -15.31 -7.70 13.51
CA ALA A 266 -14.69 -6.38 13.43
C ALA A 266 -13.36 -6.43 12.66
N GLU A 267 -12.50 -7.41 12.97
CA GLU A 267 -11.25 -7.64 12.22
C GLU A 267 -11.51 -7.99 10.76
N PHE A 268 -12.50 -8.84 10.49
CA PHE A 268 -12.86 -9.23 9.13
C PHE A 268 -13.31 -8.03 8.28
N ILE A 269 -14.23 -7.21 8.83
CA ILE A 269 -14.70 -5.99 8.17
C ILE A 269 -13.54 -5.04 7.92
N ARG A 270 -12.72 -4.77 8.95
CA ARG A 270 -11.61 -3.82 8.84
C ARG A 270 -10.58 -4.27 7.80
N GLN A 271 -10.06 -5.49 7.94
CA GLN A 271 -8.96 -5.94 7.10
C GLN A 271 -9.41 -6.30 5.68
N PHE A 272 -10.54 -6.99 5.52
CA PHE A 272 -10.88 -7.62 4.25
C PHE A 272 -12.02 -6.94 3.49
N ILE A 273 -12.88 -6.19 4.18
CA ILE A 273 -13.95 -5.42 3.53
C ILE A 273 -13.51 -3.98 3.28
N GLN A 274 -13.13 -3.24 4.33
CA GLN A 274 -12.77 -1.83 4.22
C GLN A 274 -11.47 -1.63 3.45
N HIS A 275 -10.48 -2.51 3.67
CA HIS A 275 -9.14 -2.32 3.15
C HIS A 275 -8.75 -3.33 2.05
N ASN A 276 -9.62 -4.29 1.73
CA ASN A 276 -9.40 -5.33 0.71
C ASN A 276 -7.99 -5.98 0.81
N ARG A 277 -7.54 -6.26 2.05
CA ARG A 277 -6.15 -6.70 2.32
C ARG A 277 -5.83 -8.09 1.81
N MET A 278 -6.83 -8.89 1.43
CA MET A 278 -6.60 -10.14 0.70
C MET A 278 -5.91 -9.88 -0.63
N LEU A 279 -6.38 -8.86 -1.38
CA LEU A 279 -5.80 -8.46 -2.66
C LEU A 279 -4.59 -7.55 -2.47
N THR A 280 -4.71 -6.52 -1.62
CA THR A 280 -3.67 -5.50 -1.48
C THR A 280 -2.50 -5.95 -0.61
N GLY A 281 -2.66 -6.98 0.22
CA GLY A 281 -1.65 -7.46 1.16
C GLY A 281 -1.54 -6.61 2.42
N GLY A 282 -0.66 -7.03 3.33
CA GLY A 282 -0.40 -6.35 4.60
C GLY A 282 -1.52 -6.47 5.62
N PHE A 283 -2.28 -7.56 5.60
CA PHE A 283 -3.12 -7.91 6.75
C PHE A 283 -2.26 -8.47 7.89
N VAL A 284 -2.75 -8.35 9.11
CA VAL A 284 -2.05 -8.71 10.34
C VAL A 284 -2.69 -9.94 10.95
N ILE A 285 -1.86 -10.95 11.23
CA ILE A 285 -2.20 -12.15 11.99
C ILE A 285 -1.31 -12.16 13.23
N GLY A 286 -1.89 -11.94 14.41
CA GLY A 286 -1.14 -11.67 15.64
C GLY A 286 -0.38 -10.36 15.54
N ASP A 287 0.95 -10.43 15.57
CA ASP A 287 1.84 -9.28 15.34
C ASP A 287 2.55 -9.32 13.97
N ARG A 288 2.28 -10.36 13.16
CA ARG A 288 2.96 -10.62 11.89
C ARG A 288 2.15 -10.12 10.70
N LEU A 289 2.84 -9.49 9.76
CA LEU A 289 2.29 -9.13 8.47
C LEU A 289 2.25 -10.32 7.53
N VAL A 290 1.14 -10.41 6.79
CA VAL A 290 0.86 -11.49 5.85
C VAL A 290 0.33 -10.91 4.53
N THR A 291 0.67 -11.58 3.43
CA THR A 291 0.20 -11.26 2.08
C THR A 291 0.01 -12.54 1.28
N LEU A 292 -1.04 -12.61 0.45
CA LEU A 292 -1.29 -13.80 -0.37
C LEU A 292 -0.22 -14.01 -1.45
N ALA A 293 0.61 -13.00 -1.72
CA ALA A 293 1.76 -13.14 -2.61
C ALA A 293 2.89 -14.04 -2.05
N ASP A 294 2.81 -14.44 -0.78
CA ASP A 294 3.69 -15.44 -0.17
C ASP A 294 3.22 -16.89 -0.42
N ILE A 295 2.06 -17.10 -1.07
CA ILE A 295 1.59 -18.44 -1.46
C ILE A 295 2.38 -18.91 -2.70
N THR A 296 3.03 -20.06 -2.58
CA THR A 296 3.82 -20.68 -3.65
C THR A 296 3.29 -22.05 -4.07
N CYS A 297 2.52 -22.73 -3.23
CA CYS A 297 1.86 -23.98 -3.58
C CYS A 297 0.75 -23.75 -4.63
N PRO A 298 0.43 -24.73 -5.49
CA PRO A 298 -0.68 -24.64 -6.44
C PRO A 298 -2.03 -24.41 -5.77
N VAL A 299 -2.92 -23.67 -6.44
CA VAL A 299 -4.27 -23.34 -5.95
C VAL A 299 -5.31 -23.79 -6.97
N LEU A 300 -6.24 -24.64 -6.55
CA LEU A 300 -7.45 -24.99 -7.31
C LEU A 300 -8.64 -24.21 -6.75
N THR A 301 -9.27 -23.37 -7.58
CA THR A 301 -10.45 -22.59 -7.19
C THR A 301 -11.69 -23.03 -7.94
N PHE A 302 -12.76 -23.32 -7.20
CA PHE A 302 -14.09 -23.58 -7.71
C PHE A 302 -14.92 -22.29 -7.75
N VAL A 303 -15.40 -21.95 -8.94
CA VAL A 303 -16.17 -20.73 -9.22
C VAL A 303 -17.62 -21.10 -9.54
N GLY A 304 -18.57 -20.56 -8.78
CA GLY A 304 -19.99 -20.69 -9.06
C GLY A 304 -20.45 -19.60 -10.04
N GLU A 305 -20.82 -19.96 -11.26
CA GLU A 305 -21.22 -19.00 -12.30
C GLU A 305 -22.48 -18.19 -11.95
N VAL A 306 -23.32 -18.73 -11.06
CA VAL A 306 -24.56 -18.11 -10.58
C VAL A 306 -24.51 -17.84 -9.07
N ASP A 307 -23.29 -17.71 -8.51
CA ASP A 307 -23.08 -17.36 -7.11
C ASP A 307 -23.31 -15.86 -6.89
N GLU A 308 -24.31 -15.53 -6.07
CA GLU A 308 -24.64 -14.15 -5.67
C GLU A 308 -23.95 -13.73 -4.36
N ILE A 309 -23.39 -14.67 -3.61
CA ILE A 309 -22.72 -14.44 -2.31
C ILE A 309 -21.24 -14.13 -2.52
N ALA A 310 -20.58 -14.90 -3.38
CA ALA A 310 -19.22 -14.68 -3.83
C ALA A 310 -19.18 -14.71 -5.36
N PRO A 311 -19.62 -13.63 -6.03
CA PRO A 311 -19.60 -13.53 -7.48
C PRO A 311 -18.24 -13.90 -8.10
N PRO A 312 -18.22 -14.49 -9.32
CA PRO A 312 -17.00 -14.93 -9.98
C PRO A 312 -15.83 -13.94 -9.97
N PRO A 313 -16.02 -12.62 -10.22
CA PRO A 313 -14.91 -11.66 -10.18
C PRO A 313 -14.21 -11.57 -8.81
N MET A 314 -14.95 -11.75 -7.70
CA MET A 314 -14.40 -11.73 -6.35
C MET A 314 -13.52 -12.95 -6.07
N VAL A 315 -13.97 -14.12 -6.53
CA VAL A 315 -13.26 -15.40 -6.36
C VAL A 315 -12.01 -15.44 -7.25
N ARG A 316 -12.14 -15.01 -8.52
CA ARG A 316 -11.02 -14.92 -9.47
C ARG A 316 -9.95 -13.90 -9.07
N GLY A 317 -10.23 -13.04 -8.09
CA GLY A 317 -9.25 -12.14 -7.48
C GLY A 317 -7.98 -12.83 -6.99
N ILE A 318 -8.03 -14.13 -6.67
CA ILE A 318 -6.86 -14.91 -6.20
C ILE A 318 -5.71 -14.91 -7.23
N ARG A 319 -6.03 -14.83 -8.53
CA ARG A 319 -5.06 -14.72 -9.62
C ARG A 319 -4.13 -13.50 -9.46
N ARG A 320 -4.68 -12.40 -8.95
CA ARG A 320 -3.98 -11.14 -8.72
C ARG A 320 -3.31 -11.08 -7.35
N ALA A 321 -3.96 -11.70 -6.35
CA ALA A 321 -3.50 -11.68 -4.98
C ALA A 321 -2.29 -12.60 -4.73
N ALA A 322 -2.21 -13.73 -5.44
CA ALA A 322 -1.15 -14.74 -5.30
C ALA A 322 -0.34 -14.92 -6.61
N PRO A 323 0.43 -13.90 -7.05
CA PRO A 323 1.13 -13.92 -8.34
C PRO A 323 2.24 -14.98 -8.48
N ARG A 324 2.63 -15.62 -7.36
CA ARG A 324 3.64 -16.70 -7.34
C ARG A 324 3.03 -18.10 -7.40
N ALA A 325 1.74 -18.23 -7.14
CA ALA A 325 1.06 -19.51 -7.13
C ALA A 325 0.59 -19.87 -8.55
N GLN A 326 0.67 -21.16 -8.89
CA GLN A 326 0.00 -21.67 -10.09
C GLN A 326 -1.49 -21.80 -9.80
N ILE A 327 -2.32 -21.01 -10.50
CA ILE A 327 -3.76 -20.99 -10.29
C ILE A 327 -4.46 -21.89 -11.30
N HIS A 328 -5.35 -22.75 -10.80
CA HIS A 328 -6.21 -23.64 -11.55
C HIS A 328 -7.67 -23.34 -11.22
N GLU A 329 -8.56 -23.41 -12.19
CA GLU A 329 -9.97 -23.06 -12.04
C GLU A 329 -10.89 -24.17 -12.56
N VAL A 330 -11.99 -24.39 -11.82
CA VAL A 330 -13.16 -25.15 -12.26
C VAL A 330 -14.38 -24.25 -12.12
N SER A 331 -15.05 -23.95 -13.23
CA SER A 331 -16.30 -23.19 -13.24
C SER A 331 -17.49 -24.14 -13.27
N LEU A 332 -18.44 -23.96 -12.34
CA LEU A 332 -19.65 -24.78 -12.21
C LEU A 332 -20.89 -23.90 -12.26
N ARG A 333 -21.93 -24.36 -12.93
CA ARG A 333 -23.26 -23.73 -12.90
C ARG A 333 -23.98 -24.06 -11.58
N ALA A 334 -23.44 -23.55 -10.48
CA ALA A 334 -23.96 -23.72 -9.12
C ALA A 334 -23.96 -22.36 -8.39
N GLY A 335 -24.87 -22.21 -7.43
CA GLY A 335 -24.80 -21.13 -6.44
C GLY A 335 -23.88 -21.48 -5.28
N HIS A 336 -23.62 -20.54 -4.38
CA HIS A 336 -22.61 -20.65 -3.31
C HIS A 336 -22.61 -21.99 -2.56
N PHE A 337 -23.77 -22.45 -2.08
CA PHE A 337 -23.89 -23.69 -1.32
C PHE A 337 -23.79 -24.94 -2.21
N GLY A 338 -24.25 -24.82 -3.46
CA GLY A 338 -24.23 -25.89 -4.45
C GLY A 338 -22.83 -26.34 -4.88
N LEU A 339 -21.80 -25.55 -4.57
CA LEU A 339 -20.40 -25.89 -4.82
C LEU A 339 -19.93 -27.02 -3.89
N VAL A 340 -20.43 -27.09 -2.66
CA VAL A 340 -19.93 -28.01 -1.61
C VAL A 340 -20.97 -29.05 -1.23
N VAL A 341 -22.26 -28.68 -1.30
CA VAL A 341 -23.37 -29.53 -0.88
C VAL A 341 -24.40 -29.66 -2.00
N GLY A 342 -24.95 -30.87 -2.16
CA GLY A 342 -26.00 -31.17 -3.13
C GLY A 342 -25.50 -32.01 -4.32
N SER A 343 -26.39 -32.25 -5.29
CA SER A 343 -26.13 -33.18 -6.39
C SER A 343 -24.97 -32.76 -7.29
N VAL A 344 -24.82 -31.46 -7.57
CA VAL A 344 -23.69 -30.94 -8.37
C VAL A 344 -22.37 -31.17 -7.64
N ALA A 345 -22.32 -30.89 -6.34
CA ALA A 345 -21.12 -31.10 -5.54
C ALA A 345 -20.69 -32.58 -5.49
N MET A 346 -21.64 -33.50 -5.29
CA MET A 346 -21.36 -34.94 -5.26
C MET A 346 -21.00 -35.51 -6.64
N ALA A 347 -21.61 -35.00 -7.71
CA ALA A 347 -21.37 -35.49 -9.06
C ALA A 347 -20.11 -34.90 -9.72
N GLN A 348 -19.69 -33.70 -9.32
CA GLN A 348 -18.63 -32.96 -10.01
C GLN A 348 -17.56 -32.45 -9.04
N THR A 349 -17.92 -31.66 -8.01
CA THR A 349 -16.92 -31.04 -7.11
C THR A 349 -16.01 -32.06 -6.45
N TRP A 350 -16.55 -32.92 -5.59
CA TRP A 350 -15.74 -33.83 -4.77
C TRP A 350 -14.98 -34.88 -5.58
N PRO A 351 -15.55 -35.45 -6.67
CA PRO A 351 -14.78 -36.21 -7.64
C PRO A 351 -13.52 -35.49 -8.14
N VAL A 352 -13.67 -34.25 -8.63
CA VAL A 352 -12.54 -33.46 -9.14
C VAL A 352 -11.54 -33.13 -8.04
N VAL A 353 -12.00 -32.84 -6.81
CA VAL A 353 -11.11 -32.59 -5.66
C VAL A 353 -10.25 -33.82 -5.34
N ALA A 354 -10.84 -35.02 -5.34
CA ALA A 354 -10.12 -36.25 -5.08
C ALA A 354 -9.09 -36.55 -6.19
N ASP A 355 -9.52 -36.40 -7.45
CA ASP A 355 -8.65 -36.63 -8.61
C ASP A 355 -7.52 -35.60 -8.68
N TRP A 356 -7.76 -34.35 -8.28
CA TRP A 356 -6.73 -33.31 -8.10
C TRP A 356 -5.68 -33.71 -7.07
N ALA A 357 -6.10 -34.16 -5.88
CA ALA A 357 -5.18 -34.58 -4.83
C ALA A 357 -4.32 -35.78 -5.28
N ARG A 358 -4.92 -36.73 -6.01
CA ARG A 358 -4.21 -37.86 -6.61
C ARG A 358 -3.25 -37.43 -7.72
N TRP A 359 -3.62 -36.50 -8.59
CA TRP A 359 -2.74 -35.96 -9.62
C TRP A 359 -1.50 -35.30 -9.02
N ARG A 360 -1.69 -34.46 -7.99
CA ARG A 360 -0.59 -33.85 -7.23
C ARG A 360 0.33 -34.89 -6.59
N ALA A 361 -0.23 -36.01 -6.13
CA ALA A 361 0.54 -37.14 -5.62
C ALA A 361 1.17 -38.04 -6.70
N GLY A 362 1.04 -37.71 -8.00
CA GLY A 362 1.56 -38.49 -9.12
C GLY A 362 0.79 -39.79 -9.41
N ALA A 363 -0.44 -39.91 -8.92
CA ALA A 363 -1.29 -41.11 -9.00
C ALA A 363 -2.47 -40.99 -9.99
N ALA A 364 -2.57 -39.87 -10.72
CA ALA A 364 -3.58 -39.60 -11.73
C ALA A 364 -3.09 -38.54 -12.72
N ASP A 365 -3.79 -38.37 -13.84
CA ASP A 365 -3.64 -37.21 -14.74
C ASP A 365 -4.43 -36.00 -14.23
N LEU A 366 -4.13 -34.80 -14.76
CA LEU A 366 -4.87 -33.58 -14.43
C LEU A 366 -6.35 -33.78 -14.80
N PRO A 367 -7.32 -33.56 -13.88
CA PRO A 367 -8.72 -33.80 -14.18
C PRO A 367 -9.21 -32.90 -15.33
N GLU A 368 -9.93 -33.47 -16.30
CA GLU A 368 -10.41 -32.76 -17.51
C GLU A 368 -11.12 -31.42 -17.24
N PRO A 369 -11.96 -31.26 -16.20
CA PRO A 369 -12.62 -29.98 -15.92
C PRO A 369 -11.69 -28.88 -15.39
N VAL A 370 -10.46 -29.22 -14.99
CA VAL A 370 -9.51 -28.29 -14.37
C VAL A 370 -8.75 -27.54 -15.46
N THR A 371 -8.84 -26.23 -15.43
CA THR A 371 -8.13 -25.35 -16.37
C THR A 371 -7.01 -24.61 -15.65
N THR A 372 -5.77 -24.70 -16.16
CA THR A 372 -4.68 -23.85 -15.68
C THR A 372 -4.86 -22.45 -16.22
N VAL A 373 -4.87 -21.47 -15.33
CA VAL A 373 -5.03 -20.07 -15.70
C VAL A 373 -3.68 -19.52 -16.17
N THR A 374 -3.58 -19.19 -17.46
CA THR A 374 -2.40 -18.53 -18.04
C THR A 374 -2.74 -17.11 -18.46
N GLY A 375 -2.16 -16.11 -17.79
CA GLY A 375 -2.34 -14.69 -18.12
C GLY A 375 -3.50 -13.99 -17.41
N ASP A 376 -3.71 -12.71 -17.77
CA ASP A 376 -4.69 -11.81 -17.16
C ASP A 376 -6.03 -11.77 -17.92
N GLU A 377 -6.16 -12.55 -18.99
CA GLU A 377 -7.39 -12.60 -19.78
C GLU A 377 -8.52 -13.21 -18.92
N GLU A 378 -9.57 -12.41 -18.71
CA GLU A 378 -10.86 -12.95 -18.28
C GLU A 378 -11.29 -13.94 -19.37
N ALA A 379 -11.29 -15.24 -19.04
CA ALA A 379 -11.84 -16.25 -19.91
C ALA A 379 -13.23 -15.76 -20.37
N ALA A 380 -13.39 -15.58 -21.68
CA ALA A 380 -14.68 -15.21 -22.24
C ALA A 380 -15.70 -16.22 -21.71
N ALA A 381 -16.76 -15.72 -21.07
CA ALA A 381 -17.82 -16.59 -20.58
C ALA A 381 -18.26 -17.50 -21.74
N PRO A 382 -18.31 -18.83 -21.55
CA PRO A 382 -18.75 -19.72 -22.61
C PRO A 382 -20.12 -19.24 -23.11
N ALA A 383 -20.28 -19.16 -24.43
CA ALA A 383 -21.54 -18.76 -25.03
C ALA A 383 -22.64 -19.72 -24.55
N LEU A 384 -23.55 -19.21 -23.72
CA LEU A 384 -24.67 -19.96 -23.18
C LEU A 384 -25.48 -20.58 -24.33
N PRO A 385 -25.67 -21.92 -24.38
CA PRO A 385 -26.71 -22.51 -25.20
C PRO A 385 -28.05 -22.02 -24.65
N GLY A 386 -28.69 -21.08 -25.37
CA GLY A 386 -29.94 -20.43 -24.95
C GLY A 386 -29.80 -19.00 -24.42
N GLY A 387 -28.60 -18.43 -24.36
CA GLY A 387 -28.36 -17.01 -24.06
C GLY A 387 -28.83 -16.51 -22.68
N ALA A 388 -28.18 -15.48 -22.15
CA ALA A 388 -28.61 -14.80 -20.91
C ALA A 388 -30.01 -14.16 -21.01
N ALA A 389 -30.65 -14.18 -22.19
CA ALA A 389 -32.00 -13.70 -22.43
C ALA A 389 -33.10 -14.68 -21.98
N GLY A 390 -32.82 -15.99 -21.86
CA GLY A 390 -33.85 -17.00 -21.62
C GLY A 390 -34.51 -16.96 -20.24
N TYR A 391 -33.83 -16.42 -19.22
CA TYR A 391 -34.37 -16.33 -17.86
C TYR A 391 -35.06 -14.98 -17.57
N GLY A 392 -34.68 -13.92 -18.29
CA GLY A 392 -35.32 -12.59 -18.19
C GLY A 392 -36.64 -12.47 -18.97
N LEU A 393 -36.92 -13.41 -19.89
CA LEU A 393 -38.05 -13.34 -20.82
C LEU A 393 -39.42 -13.74 -20.23
N GLN A 394 -39.51 -14.11 -18.94
CA GLN A 394 -40.79 -14.29 -18.24
C GLN A 394 -41.21 -13.10 -17.36
N LEU A 395 -40.43 -12.02 -17.32
CA LEU A 395 -40.72 -10.85 -16.48
C LEU A 395 -40.81 -9.52 -17.25
N VAL A 396 -40.70 -9.53 -18.59
CA VAL A 396 -40.79 -8.32 -19.43
C VAL A 396 -41.73 -8.55 -20.62
N ALA A 397 -42.92 -9.11 -20.38
CA ALA A 397 -44.05 -8.90 -21.28
C ALA A 397 -44.73 -7.58 -20.91
N GLY A 398 -44.03 -6.47 -21.17
CA GLY A 398 -44.55 -5.14 -20.85
C GLY A 398 -43.52 -4.06 -21.14
N ILE A 399 -43.69 -3.43 -22.30
CA ILE A 399 -43.15 -2.12 -22.70
C ILE A 399 -41.75 -2.16 -23.34
N GLY A 400 -41.75 -1.84 -24.64
CA GLY A 400 -40.64 -1.96 -25.59
C GLY A 400 -39.49 -0.96 -25.43
N GLY A 401 -38.44 -1.18 -26.23
CA GLY A 401 -37.49 -0.14 -26.63
C GLY A 401 -36.01 -0.55 -26.58
N ASN A 402 -35.50 -1.09 -27.69
CA ASN A 402 -34.07 -1.25 -27.94
C ASN A 402 -33.41 0.11 -28.23
N ALA A 403 -32.40 0.51 -27.44
CA ALA A 403 -31.19 1.26 -27.86
C ALA A 403 -30.42 1.89 -26.67
N VAL A 404 -29.67 1.12 -25.85
CA VAL A 404 -28.80 1.73 -24.79
C VAL A 404 -27.43 1.04 -24.61
N ARG A 405 -27.08 -0.02 -25.35
CA ARG A 405 -25.92 -0.85 -24.97
C ARG A 405 -24.52 -0.28 -25.26
N SER A 406 -24.39 0.79 -26.06
CA SER A 406 -23.08 1.44 -26.35
C SER A 406 -22.84 2.71 -25.51
N ALA A 407 -23.90 3.37 -25.02
CA ALA A 407 -23.76 4.56 -24.18
C ALA A 407 -23.49 4.22 -22.70
N ALA A 408 -23.96 3.06 -22.22
CA ALA A 408 -23.83 2.65 -20.82
C ALA A 408 -22.38 2.38 -20.40
N THR A 409 -21.54 1.80 -21.27
CA THR A 409 -20.14 1.48 -20.96
C THR A 409 -19.27 2.74 -20.87
N THR A 410 -19.56 3.76 -21.68
CA THR A 410 -18.89 5.07 -21.63
C THR A 410 -19.41 5.91 -20.45
N ALA A 411 -20.71 5.86 -20.15
CA ALA A 411 -21.30 6.55 -19.00
C ALA A 411 -20.83 5.97 -17.66
N VAL A 412 -20.68 4.65 -17.53
CA VAL A 412 -20.18 4.00 -16.30
C VAL A 412 -18.71 4.34 -16.05
N ARG A 413 -17.88 4.50 -17.09
CA ARG A 413 -16.50 4.98 -16.95
C ARG A 413 -16.43 6.48 -16.61
N ALA A 414 -17.27 7.30 -17.23
CA ALA A 414 -17.35 8.73 -16.93
C ALA A 414 -17.87 9.01 -15.50
N VAL A 415 -18.88 8.26 -15.04
CA VAL A 415 -19.46 8.41 -13.69
C VAL A 415 -18.51 7.90 -12.60
N ARG A 416 -17.70 6.86 -12.84
CA ARG A 416 -16.63 6.45 -11.90
C ARG A 416 -15.55 7.51 -11.77
N GLY A 417 -15.06 8.06 -12.88
CA GLY A 417 -14.08 9.15 -12.85
C GLY A 417 -14.63 10.43 -12.20
N SER A 418 -15.92 10.72 -12.41
CA SER A 418 -16.61 11.87 -11.79
C SER A 418 -16.83 11.67 -10.29
N ARG A 419 -17.24 10.47 -9.84
CA ARG A 419 -17.43 10.17 -8.41
C ARG A 419 -16.12 10.13 -7.63
N GLN A 420 -15.00 9.71 -8.24
CA GLN A 420 -13.67 9.85 -7.63
C GLN A 420 -13.31 11.33 -7.41
N LEU A 421 -13.50 12.19 -8.41
CA LEU A 421 -13.19 13.62 -8.29
C LEU A 421 -14.09 14.36 -7.27
N PHE A 422 -15.38 14.03 -7.17
CA PHE A 422 -16.28 14.65 -6.19
C PHE A 422 -16.13 14.08 -4.77
N GLY A 423 -15.84 12.77 -4.61
CA GLY A 423 -15.57 12.15 -3.32
C GLY A 423 -14.25 12.62 -2.71
N GLU A 424 -13.19 12.71 -3.52
CA GLU A 424 -11.87 13.18 -3.10
C GLU A 424 -11.90 14.68 -2.70
N ALA A 425 -12.65 15.53 -3.40
CA ALA A 425 -12.79 16.93 -3.04
C ALA A 425 -13.51 17.11 -1.68
N ALA A 426 -14.59 16.36 -1.43
CA ALA A 426 -15.34 16.44 -0.16
C ALA A 426 -14.53 15.96 1.06
N GLN A 427 -13.70 14.93 0.88
CA GLN A 427 -12.83 14.40 1.94
C GLN A 427 -11.63 15.31 2.25
N ASN A 428 -11.14 16.05 1.26
CA ASN A 428 -9.98 16.94 1.40
C ASN A 428 -10.34 18.36 1.89
N LEU A 429 -11.58 18.82 1.69
CA LEU A 429 -12.01 20.15 2.10
C LEU A 429 -11.78 20.47 3.60
N PRO A 430 -12.10 19.59 4.57
CA PRO A 430 -11.80 19.85 5.98
C PRO A 430 -10.31 19.99 6.28
N ARG A 431 -9.45 19.25 5.57
CA ARG A 431 -8.00 19.27 5.73
C ARG A 431 -7.43 20.59 5.21
N LEU A 432 -7.86 21.02 4.02
CA LEU A 432 -7.46 22.29 3.42
C LEU A 432 -7.98 23.48 4.23
N ALA A 433 -9.22 23.42 4.73
CA ALA A 433 -9.78 24.46 5.61
C ALA A 433 -9.03 24.56 6.95
N ARG A 434 -8.59 23.44 7.54
CA ARG A 434 -7.73 23.45 8.73
C ARG A 434 -6.37 24.09 8.41
N LEU A 435 -5.80 23.78 7.24
CA LEU A 435 -4.51 24.30 6.80
C LEU A 435 -4.51 25.84 6.63
N GLU A 436 -5.55 26.40 6.03
CA GLU A 436 -5.71 27.87 5.86
C GLU A 436 -5.80 28.62 7.19
N ARG A 437 -6.32 27.97 8.24
CA ARG A 437 -6.52 28.57 9.56
C ARG A 437 -5.28 28.52 10.45
N ILE A 438 -4.23 27.79 10.09
CA ILE A 438 -3.01 27.71 10.91
C ILE A 438 -2.35 29.09 10.94
N GLN A 439 -2.27 29.68 12.13
CA GLN A 439 -1.51 30.88 12.47
C GLN A 439 -0.31 30.53 13.34
N SER A 440 0.64 31.46 13.55
CA SER A 440 1.88 31.19 14.28
C SER A 440 1.66 30.71 15.72
N ASP A 441 0.59 31.16 16.37
CA ASP A 441 0.20 30.80 17.74
C ASP A 441 -0.64 29.52 17.84
N THR A 442 -1.10 28.99 16.70
CA THR A 442 -1.92 27.76 16.64
C THR A 442 -1.15 26.59 17.21
N ARG A 443 -1.76 25.87 18.15
CA ARG A 443 -1.16 24.67 18.75
C ARG A 443 -1.19 23.51 17.75
N ILE A 444 -0.02 23.09 17.28
CA ILE A 444 0.12 22.02 16.30
C ILE A 444 1.54 21.45 16.35
N SER A 445 1.65 20.12 16.30
CA SER A 445 2.93 19.40 16.29
C SER A 445 2.69 17.92 15.93
N LEU A 446 3.75 17.19 15.59
CA LEU A 446 3.69 15.74 15.36
C LEU A 446 3.16 15.00 16.60
N GLY A 447 3.70 15.31 17.78
CA GLY A 447 3.27 14.69 19.03
C GLY A 447 1.78 14.88 19.33
N LEU A 448 1.22 16.05 18.98
CA LEU A 448 -0.21 16.34 19.13
C LEU A 448 -1.05 15.51 18.17
N LEU A 449 -0.72 15.50 16.87
CA LEU A 449 -1.53 14.78 15.88
C LEU A 449 -1.47 13.26 16.09
N LEU A 450 -0.33 12.72 16.55
CA LEU A 450 -0.23 11.31 16.96
C LEU A 450 -1.10 10.99 18.17
N ASP A 451 -1.17 11.88 19.17
CA ASP A 451 -2.03 11.71 20.34
C ASP A 451 -3.52 11.82 19.97
N GLU A 452 -3.89 12.72 19.05
CA GLU A 452 -5.24 12.81 18.48
C GLU A 452 -5.65 11.48 17.82
N GLN A 453 -4.79 10.90 16.97
CA GLN A 453 -5.06 9.61 16.33
C GLN A 453 -5.15 8.46 17.34
N ALA A 454 -4.22 8.39 18.30
CA ALA A 454 -4.21 7.33 19.31
C ALA A 454 -5.44 7.35 20.23
N ARG A 455 -6.08 8.51 20.44
CA ARG A 455 -7.35 8.59 21.16
C ARG A 455 -8.54 8.19 20.28
N ARG A 456 -8.45 8.42 18.98
CA ARG A 456 -9.54 8.14 18.03
C ARG A 456 -9.61 6.67 17.65
N VAL A 457 -8.46 6.05 17.35
CA VAL A 457 -8.35 4.68 16.82
C VAL A 457 -7.18 3.91 17.48
N PRO A 458 -7.24 3.66 18.80
CA PRO A 458 -6.09 3.13 19.57
C PRO A 458 -5.58 1.77 19.06
N GLN A 459 -6.49 0.93 18.59
CA GLN A 459 -6.19 -0.45 18.19
C GLN A 459 -5.85 -0.59 16.70
N ASP A 460 -5.98 0.48 15.92
CA ASP A 460 -5.61 0.46 14.51
C ASP A 460 -4.09 0.51 14.36
N VAL A 461 -3.63 -0.10 13.28
CA VAL A 461 -2.21 -0.14 12.94
C VAL A 461 -1.75 1.25 12.53
N PHE A 462 -0.79 1.80 13.26
CA PHE A 462 -0.15 3.07 12.93
C PHE A 462 1.00 2.86 11.94
N PHE A 463 1.98 2.02 12.31
CA PHE A 463 3.15 1.80 11.46
C PHE A 463 3.60 0.34 11.41
N LEU A 464 4.34 0.03 10.35
CA LEU A 464 4.87 -1.29 10.02
C LEU A 464 6.40 -1.23 9.94
N TYR A 465 7.08 -2.20 10.55
CA TYR A 465 8.55 -2.30 10.54
C TYR A 465 9.00 -3.75 10.68
N HIS A 466 9.91 -4.21 9.81
CA HIS A 466 10.41 -5.60 9.74
C HIS A 466 9.32 -6.68 9.89
N GLY A 467 8.26 -6.57 9.09
CA GLY A 467 7.18 -7.56 9.10
C GLY A 467 6.28 -7.53 10.34
N ARG A 468 6.45 -6.56 11.25
CA ARG A 468 5.58 -6.36 12.42
C ARG A 468 4.69 -5.14 12.30
N ALA A 469 3.51 -5.23 12.90
CA ALA A 469 2.56 -4.14 13.00
C ALA A 469 2.56 -3.51 14.40
N HIS A 470 2.49 -2.19 14.47
CA HIS A 470 2.42 -1.44 15.72
C HIS A 470 1.17 -0.58 15.74
N THR A 471 0.34 -0.75 16.77
CA THR A 471 -0.89 0.03 16.95
C THR A 471 -0.59 1.45 17.42
N HIS A 472 -1.55 2.37 17.23
CA HIS A 472 -1.45 3.72 17.76
C HIS A 472 -1.24 3.74 19.28
N ASP A 473 -1.92 2.87 20.01
CA ASP A 473 -1.80 2.76 21.48
C ASP A 473 -0.43 2.24 21.92
N ALA A 474 0.10 1.22 21.25
CA ALA A 474 1.46 0.72 21.51
C ALA A 474 2.52 1.81 21.25
N ALA A 475 2.37 2.55 20.14
CA ALA A 475 3.24 3.69 19.83
C ALA A 475 3.12 4.80 20.87
N ARG A 476 1.90 5.14 21.31
CA ARG A 476 1.65 6.16 22.33
C ARG A 476 2.33 5.80 23.65
N ARG A 477 2.16 4.57 24.15
CA ARG A 477 2.83 4.09 25.37
C ARG A 477 4.35 4.21 25.26
N ARG A 478 4.91 3.81 24.12
CA ARG A 478 6.35 3.93 23.90
C ARG A 478 6.81 5.39 23.87
N VAL A 479 6.08 6.29 23.22
CA VAL A 479 6.37 7.73 23.23
C VAL A 479 6.31 8.28 24.66
N ASP A 480 5.32 7.90 25.46
CA ASP A 480 5.18 8.35 26.86
C ASP A 480 6.32 7.85 27.77
N ALA A 481 6.81 6.63 27.53
CA ALA A 481 8.00 6.12 28.20
C ALA A 481 9.26 6.92 27.81
N VAL A 482 9.45 7.19 26.51
CA VAL A 482 10.60 7.99 26.03
C VAL A 482 10.53 9.43 26.52
N VAL A 483 9.34 10.05 26.62
CA VAL A 483 9.17 11.37 27.24
C VAL A 483 9.71 11.39 28.66
N ARG A 484 9.40 10.38 29.47
CA ARG A 484 9.91 10.27 30.84
C ARG A 484 11.43 10.08 30.86
N GLY A 485 11.98 9.27 29.97
CA GLY A 485 13.43 9.15 29.78
C GLY A 485 14.09 10.49 29.43
N LEU A 486 13.50 11.25 28.51
CA LEU A 486 13.97 12.59 28.14
C LEU A 486 13.95 13.57 29.31
N ILE A 487 12.88 13.56 30.11
CA ILE A 487 12.77 14.38 31.34
C ILE A 487 13.83 13.97 32.36
N HIS A 488 14.07 12.67 32.54
CA HIS A 488 15.08 12.14 33.46
C HIS A 488 16.48 12.63 33.12
N ILE A 489 16.86 12.63 31.84
CA ILE A 489 18.14 13.18 31.37
C ILE A 489 18.13 14.72 31.24
N GLY A 490 17.07 15.37 31.73
CA GLY A 490 16.96 16.82 31.88
C GLY A 490 16.63 17.58 30.60
N VAL A 491 15.96 16.98 29.61
CA VAL A 491 15.48 17.68 28.41
C VAL A 491 14.24 18.51 28.75
N ARG A 492 14.19 19.75 28.27
CA ARG A 492 13.11 20.72 28.48
C ARG A 492 12.51 21.20 27.16
N GLN A 493 11.38 21.89 27.25
CA GLN A 493 10.78 22.57 26.11
C GLN A 493 11.77 23.60 25.52
N GLY A 494 11.93 23.60 24.20
CA GLY A 494 12.85 24.47 23.46
C GLY A 494 14.29 23.94 23.33
N ASP A 495 14.67 22.90 24.07
CA ASP A 495 16.02 22.31 23.94
C ASP A 495 16.20 21.67 22.55
N ALA A 496 17.39 21.83 21.97
CA ALA A 496 17.77 21.13 20.75
C ALA A 496 18.50 19.82 21.07
N VAL A 497 17.97 18.70 20.57
CA VAL A 497 18.49 17.35 20.84
C VAL A 497 18.85 16.68 19.52
N GLY A 498 20.11 16.24 19.41
CA GLY A 498 20.60 15.45 18.28
C GLY A 498 19.98 14.05 18.26
N VAL A 499 19.50 13.63 17.10
CA VAL A 499 19.01 12.28 16.82
C VAL A 499 19.94 11.66 15.79
N LEU A 500 20.75 10.68 16.21
CA LEU A 500 21.70 9.97 15.34
C LEU A 500 21.32 8.49 15.29
N MET A 501 20.30 8.17 14.48
CA MET A 501 19.72 6.83 14.43
C MET A 501 19.39 6.43 13.00
N SER A 502 19.45 5.12 12.71
CA SER A 502 18.80 4.55 11.54
C SER A 502 17.27 4.68 11.62
N THR A 503 16.57 4.47 10.51
CA THR A 503 15.10 4.37 10.54
C THR A 503 14.66 3.15 11.35
N ARG A 504 14.04 3.40 12.50
CA ARG A 504 13.53 2.34 13.39
C ARG A 504 12.44 2.85 14.35
N PRO A 505 11.69 1.96 15.02
CA PRO A 505 10.63 2.33 15.96
C PRO A 505 11.12 3.26 17.08
N SER A 506 12.33 3.06 17.60
CA SER A 506 12.90 3.94 18.64
C SER A 506 13.21 5.34 18.11
N ALA A 507 13.65 5.48 16.86
CA ALA A 507 13.84 6.79 16.24
C ALA A 507 12.50 7.53 16.04
N LEU A 508 11.47 6.82 15.57
CA LEU A 508 10.12 7.37 15.44
C LEU A 508 9.56 7.81 16.80
N ALA A 509 9.71 6.96 17.83
CA ALA A 509 9.26 7.26 19.18
C ALA A 509 10.01 8.46 19.78
N LEU A 510 11.32 8.55 19.58
CA LEU A 510 12.15 9.66 20.05
C LEU A 510 11.74 10.98 19.42
N VAL A 511 11.59 11.03 18.09
CA VAL A 511 11.17 12.24 17.37
C VAL A 511 9.78 12.69 17.82
N ALA A 512 8.85 11.75 18.00
CA ALA A 512 7.52 12.05 18.53
C ALA A 512 7.56 12.51 20.01
N ALA A 513 8.45 11.95 20.83
CA ALA A 513 8.62 12.33 22.23
C ALA A 513 9.23 13.73 22.40
N LEU A 514 10.23 14.07 21.58
CA LEU A 514 10.79 15.43 21.50
C LEU A 514 9.70 16.43 21.12
N SER A 515 8.90 16.11 20.10
CA SER A 515 7.73 16.90 19.72
C SER A 515 6.70 17.03 20.85
N ARG A 516 6.47 15.96 21.63
CA ARG A 516 5.55 15.93 22.78
C ARG A 516 6.04 16.75 23.96
N ILE A 517 7.35 16.90 24.16
CA ILE A 517 7.93 17.83 25.16
C ILE A 517 7.93 19.28 24.63
N GLY A 518 7.94 19.46 23.31
CA GLY A 518 8.18 20.75 22.66
C GLY A 518 9.67 21.08 22.54
N ALA A 519 10.53 20.06 22.50
CA ALA A 519 11.94 20.16 22.15
C ALA A 519 12.14 20.11 20.64
N VAL A 520 13.30 20.56 20.16
CA VAL A 520 13.68 20.56 18.74
C VAL A 520 14.44 19.27 18.42
N ALA A 521 13.96 18.50 17.45
CA ALA A 521 14.65 17.30 16.97
C ALA A 521 15.65 17.67 15.86
N VAL A 522 16.95 17.53 16.15
CA VAL A 522 18.03 17.77 15.18
C VAL A 522 18.40 16.43 14.56
N LEU A 523 17.96 16.18 13.32
CA LEU A 523 18.11 14.88 12.67
C LEU A 523 19.50 14.79 12.00
N LEU A 524 20.48 14.26 12.73
CA LEU A 524 21.85 14.05 12.25
C LEU A 524 21.88 12.87 11.27
N ARG A 525 22.66 12.98 10.19
CA ARG A 525 22.77 11.94 9.17
C ARG A 525 23.82 10.91 9.57
N PRO A 526 23.47 9.62 9.75
CA PRO A 526 24.44 8.57 9.99
C PRO A 526 25.43 8.42 8.83
N ASP A 527 25.00 8.57 7.60
CA ASP A 527 25.82 8.51 6.38
C ASP A 527 26.55 9.83 6.05
N GLY A 528 26.29 10.90 6.82
CA GLY A 528 26.88 12.22 6.63
C GLY A 528 28.07 12.52 7.54
N ASP A 529 28.19 13.81 7.90
CA ASP A 529 29.21 14.35 8.79
C ASP A 529 28.55 14.83 10.11
N PRO A 530 28.23 13.91 11.03
CA PRO A 530 27.49 14.25 12.24
C PRO A 530 28.24 15.21 13.16
N GLU A 531 29.57 15.28 13.08
CA GLU A 531 30.38 16.23 13.84
C GLU A 531 30.13 17.65 13.37
N ARG A 532 30.26 17.89 12.06
CA ARG A 532 29.99 19.20 11.48
C ARG A 532 28.52 19.59 11.60
N GLU A 533 27.60 18.63 11.46
CA GLU A 533 26.16 18.84 11.64
C GLU A 533 25.81 19.21 13.09
N ALA A 534 26.42 18.54 14.07
CA ALA A 534 26.27 18.89 15.48
C ALA A 534 26.81 20.29 15.79
N ALA A 535 27.96 20.65 15.22
CA ALA A 535 28.55 21.99 15.36
C ALA A 535 27.66 23.09 14.74
N LEU A 536 27.13 22.87 13.54
CA LEU A 536 26.25 23.82 12.85
C LEU A 536 24.91 24.02 13.56
N SER A 537 24.40 22.98 14.22
CA SER A 537 23.13 23.05 14.96
C SER A 537 23.29 23.53 16.40
N GLY A 538 24.48 23.44 16.97
CA GLY A 538 24.75 23.82 18.36
C GLY A 538 24.15 22.87 19.39
N VAL A 539 23.93 21.60 19.03
CA VAL A 539 23.39 20.60 19.96
C VAL A 539 24.40 20.28 21.06
N THR A 540 23.91 20.12 22.28
CA THR A 540 24.74 19.74 23.46
C THR A 540 24.47 18.32 23.92
N ARG A 541 23.43 17.67 23.38
CA ARG A 541 23.07 16.28 23.66
C ARG A 541 22.71 15.57 22.37
N VAL A 542 23.15 14.33 22.25
CA VAL A 542 22.78 13.42 21.15
C VAL A 542 22.23 12.12 21.72
N ILE A 543 21.17 11.62 21.11
CA ILE A 543 20.63 10.29 21.39
C ILE A 543 20.84 9.47 20.13
N ALA A 544 21.58 8.37 20.27
CA ALA A 544 21.89 7.46 19.19
C ALA A 544 21.19 6.11 19.40
N ASP A 545 21.12 5.32 18.33
CA ASP A 545 20.82 3.90 18.47
C ASP A 545 22.11 3.11 18.76
N PRO A 546 22.02 1.81 19.09
CA PRO A 546 23.21 1.03 19.44
C PRO A 546 24.25 0.94 18.32
N GLU A 547 23.82 0.94 17.05
CA GLU A 547 24.71 0.85 15.89
C GLU A 547 25.55 2.13 15.71
N HIS A 548 25.03 3.27 16.17
CA HIS A 548 25.67 4.58 16.05
C HIS A 548 26.25 5.11 17.38
N ALA A 549 26.27 4.29 18.43
CA ALA A 549 26.76 4.67 19.75
C ALA A 549 28.20 5.20 19.72
N GLU A 550 29.12 4.51 19.06
CA GLU A 550 30.52 4.95 18.95
C GLU A 550 30.67 6.32 18.29
N ARG A 551 29.86 6.60 17.25
CA ARG A 551 29.89 7.91 16.58
C ARG A 551 29.35 9.00 17.49
N ALA A 552 28.28 8.73 18.24
CA ALA A 552 27.77 9.65 19.25
C ALA A 552 28.81 9.98 20.33
N ALA A 553 29.57 8.97 20.82
CA ALA A 553 30.61 9.17 21.83
C ALA A 553 31.79 10.03 21.35
N ARG A 554 32.05 10.07 20.04
CA ARG A 554 33.15 10.86 19.44
C ARG A 554 32.77 12.32 19.18
N LEU A 555 31.50 12.70 19.32
CA LEU A 555 31.08 14.08 19.06
C LEU A 555 31.65 15.03 20.13
N PRO A 556 32.43 16.05 19.73
CA PRO A 556 33.13 16.93 20.67
C PRO A 556 32.12 17.80 21.44
N ARG A 557 32.26 17.83 22.78
CA ARG A 557 31.43 18.65 23.68
C ARG A 557 29.92 18.35 23.62
N VAL A 558 29.54 17.19 23.12
CA VAL A 558 28.15 16.71 23.10
C VAL A 558 28.01 15.53 24.06
N ARG A 559 27.02 15.55 24.95
CA ARG A 559 26.73 14.40 25.82
C ARG A 559 25.92 13.36 25.05
N GLY A 560 26.41 12.13 24.97
CA GLY A 560 25.77 11.04 24.26
C GLY A 560 24.92 10.12 25.14
N TYR A 561 23.79 9.67 24.58
CA TYR A 561 22.87 8.71 25.16
C TYR A 561 22.50 7.66 24.11
N VAL A 562 22.03 6.48 24.54
CA VAL A 562 21.58 5.42 23.64
C VAL A 562 20.13 5.02 23.91
N LEU A 563 19.36 4.82 22.85
CA LEU A 563 17.96 4.38 22.88
C LEU A 563 17.68 3.31 21.80
N GLY A 564 16.99 2.23 22.16
CA GLY A 564 16.63 1.11 21.26
C GLY A 564 17.51 -0.13 21.45
N GLY A 565 17.38 -1.12 20.57
CA GLY A 565 18.17 -2.37 20.62
C GLY A 565 17.48 -3.57 21.28
N GLY A 566 16.14 -3.61 21.30
CA GLY A 566 15.37 -4.73 21.86
C GLY A 566 15.33 -4.69 23.39
N GLY A 567 14.48 -3.85 23.96
CA GLY A 567 14.36 -3.67 25.41
C GLY A 567 14.10 -5.00 26.13
N GLY A 568 15.05 -5.39 26.98
CA GLY A 568 15.00 -6.58 27.82
C GLY A 568 16.18 -6.57 28.80
N PRO A 569 16.03 -7.15 30.00
CA PRO A 569 17.10 -7.20 31.02
C PRO A 569 18.35 -7.97 30.55
N ASP A 570 18.22 -8.84 29.55
CA ASP A 570 19.30 -9.64 28.95
C ASP A 570 20.09 -8.91 27.85
N ARG A 571 19.83 -7.61 27.63
CA ARG A 571 20.52 -6.80 26.63
C ARG A 571 21.94 -6.47 27.11
N ASP A 572 22.95 -7.20 26.62
CA ASP A 572 24.37 -7.01 26.95
C ASP A 572 24.99 -5.80 26.24
N LEU A 573 24.47 -4.60 26.54
CA LEU A 573 25.02 -3.34 26.04
C LEU A 573 25.55 -2.43 27.17
N ALA A 574 25.34 -2.79 28.43
CA ALA A 574 25.77 -1.98 29.56
C ALA A 574 27.30 -1.77 29.61
N LEU A 575 28.08 -2.84 29.47
CA LEU A 575 29.54 -2.78 29.49
C LEU A 575 30.12 -2.04 28.27
N PRO A 576 29.70 -2.32 27.02
CA PRO A 576 30.12 -1.55 25.86
C PRO A 576 29.81 -0.05 25.97
N LEU A 577 28.61 0.33 26.43
CA LEU A 577 28.20 1.73 26.51
C LEU A 577 28.93 2.49 27.63
N ALA A 578 29.17 1.85 28.78
CA ALA A 578 29.95 2.44 29.86
C ALA A 578 31.39 2.76 29.43
N LYS A 579 32.04 1.90 28.64
CA LYS A 579 33.37 2.16 28.06
C LYS A 579 33.40 3.37 27.14
N LEU A 580 32.27 3.67 26.49
CA LEU A 580 32.11 4.82 25.61
C LEU A 580 31.65 6.09 26.35
N GLY A 581 31.39 6.00 27.67
CA GLY A 581 30.84 7.11 28.45
C GLY A 581 29.40 7.48 28.07
N LEU A 582 28.63 6.52 27.54
CA LEU A 582 27.25 6.71 27.10
C LEU A 582 26.27 6.15 28.12
N GLU A 583 25.16 6.86 28.33
CA GLU A 583 24.07 6.41 29.20
C GLU A 583 22.99 5.66 28.39
N ASP A 584 22.58 4.47 28.87
CA ASP A 584 21.53 3.66 28.23
C ASP A 584 20.15 4.05 28.75
N MET A 585 19.36 4.69 27.89
CA MET A 585 18.02 5.17 28.25
C MET A 585 17.01 4.02 28.41
N GLU A 586 17.28 2.81 27.88
CA GLU A 586 16.38 1.66 28.10
C GLU A 586 16.42 1.13 29.55
N ARG A 587 17.42 1.53 30.34
CA ARG A 587 17.53 1.17 31.77
C ARG A 587 16.76 2.10 32.70
N ILE A 588 16.23 3.21 32.17
CA ILE A 588 15.41 4.13 32.94
C ILE A 588 14.05 3.46 33.11
N ASP A 589 13.66 3.20 34.36
CA ASP A 589 12.28 2.81 34.67
C ASP A 589 11.37 4.02 34.46
N PRO A 590 10.52 4.04 33.42
CA PRO A 590 9.65 5.17 33.16
C PRO A 590 8.65 5.39 34.30
N GLU A 591 8.18 4.35 34.99
CA GLU A 591 7.17 4.51 36.04
C GLU A 591 7.75 5.14 37.32
N ALA A 592 9.08 5.04 37.52
CA ALA A 592 9.78 5.70 38.62
C ALA A 592 10.05 7.20 38.39
N VAL A 593 9.87 7.71 37.15
CA VAL A 593 10.14 9.12 36.83
C VAL A 593 8.92 9.99 37.11
N ALA A 594 9.01 10.82 38.16
CA ALA A 594 8.01 11.83 38.47
C ALA A 594 7.98 12.94 37.40
N LEU A 595 6.80 13.20 36.83
CA LEU A 595 6.62 14.30 35.88
C LEU A 595 6.67 15.64 36.61
N PRO A 596 7.54 16.58 36.18
CA PRO A 596 7.67 17.88 36.84
C PRO A 596 6.48 18.79 36.49
N GLY A 597 6.13 19.72 37.40
CA GLY A 597 4.96 20.60 37.24
C GLY A 597 4.99 21.53 36.01
N TRP A 598 6.17 21.77 35.42
CA TRP A 598 6.28 22.54 34.17
C TRP A 598 5.90 21.73 32.93
N TYR A 599 5.91 20.39 33.02
CA TYR A 599 5.67 19.53 31.87
C TYR A 599 4.20 19.58 31.47
N ARG A 600 3.95 20.00 30.22
CA ARG A 600 2.66 19.92 29.58
C ARG A 600 2.83 19.18 28.25
N PRO A 601 2.09 18.08 27.99
CA PRO A 601 2.24 17.34 26.76
C PRO A 601 1.82 18.19 25.56
N ASN A 602 2.59 18.08 24.47
CA ASN A 602 2.38 18.71 23.18
C ASN A 602 2.22 20.25 23.27
N PRO A 603 3.18 21.02 23.82
CA PRO A 603 3.04 22.46 23.99
C PRO A 603 3.33 23.25 22.70
N GLY A 604 3.92 22.59 21.69
CA GLY A 604 4.39 23.23 20.46
C GLY A 604 3.32 24.00 19.69
N ARG A 605 3.70 25.21 19.25
CA ARG A 605 2.92 26.09 18.40
C ARG A 605 3.50 26.12 16.99
N ALA A 606 2.68 26.53 16.02
CA ALA A 606 3.03 26.52 14.61
C ALA A 606 4.31 27.32 14.30
N GLY A 607 4.54 28.43 14.99
CA GLY A 607 5.76 29.25 14.83
C GLY A 607 7.03 28.64 15.42
N ASP A 608 6.91 27.66 16.32
CA ASP A 608 8.06 27.05 16.99
C ASP A 608 8.83 26.15 16.01
N VAL A 609 10.16 26.12 16.15
CA VAL A 609 11.03 25.19 15.42
C VAL A 609 10.75 23.78 15.94
N ALA A 610 10.49 22.85 15.03
CA ALA A 610 10.24 21.44 15.33
C ALA A 610 11.45 20.57 14.97
N TYR A 611 12.08 20.85 13.83
CA TYR A 611 13.19 20.05 13.32
C TYR A 611 14.34 20.90 12.80
N VAL A 612 15.54 20.34 12.84
CA VAL A 612 16.68 20.79 12.04
C VAL A 612 17.10 19.65 11.12
N LEU A 613 17.12 19.92 9.81
CA LEU A 613 17.45 18.95 8.76
C LEU A 613 18.71 19.42 8.01
N PHE A 614 19.52 18.49 7.54
CA PHE A 614 20.77 18.79 6.83
C PHE A 614 20.72 18.39 5.36
N THR A 615 21.28 19.23 4.50
CA THR A 615 21.44 18.94 3.08
C THR A 615 22.78 19.45 2.56
N GLY A 616 23.33 18.77 1.56
CA GLY A 616 24.66 19.09 1.02
C GLY A 616 25.78 18.45 1.86
N ASP A 617 27.01 18.57 1.38
CA ASP A 617 28.17 17.92 1.98
C ASP A 617 29.37 18.89 1.99
N GLY A 618 30.34 18.63 2.87
CA GLY A 618 31.54 19.46 3.00
C GLY A 618 31.21 20.93 3.28
N GLU A 619 31.85 21.84 2.54
CA GLU A 619 31.64 23.29 2.67
C GLU A 619 30.23 23.76 2.28
N HIS A 620 29.47 22.94 1.56
CA HIS A 620 28.13 23.26 1.09
C HIS A 620 27.04 22.68 2.00
N LEU A 621 27.41 22.11 3.14
CA LEU A 621 26.48 21.60 4.15
C LEU A 621 25.62 22.74 4.71
N LYS A 622 24.30 22.57 4.66
CA LYS A 622 23.31 23.54 5.14
C LYS A 622 22.41 22.93 6.20
N ALA A 623 22.18 23.67 7.28
CA ALA A 623 21.21 23.34 8.33
C ALA A 623 19.90 24.12 8.11
N SER A 624 18.81 23.41 7.86
CA SER A 624 17.48 23.97 7.61
C SER A 624 16.61 23.84 8.86
N ARG A 625 16.12 24.97 9.38
CA ARG A 625 15.17 24.99 10.50
C ARG A 625 13.74 24.86 9.98
N VAL A 626 13.03 23.84 10.45
CA VAL A 626 11.65 23.55 10.05
C VAL A 626 10.72 23.79 11.23
N THR A 627 9.75 24.70 11.05
CA THR A 627 8.73 24.98 12.07
C THR A 627 7.63 23.93 12.09
N ASN A 628 6.86 23.86 13.18
CA ASN A 628 5.66 23.03 13.25
C ASN A 628 4.65 23.39 12.14
N ARG A 629 4.55 24.68 11.77
CA ARG A 629 3.74 25.16 10.65
C ARG A 629 4.21 24.54 9.33
N ARG A 630 5.52 24.63 9.04
CA ARG A 630 6.10 24.12 7.80
C ARG A 630 5.92 22.60 7.70
N TRP A 631 6.09 21.89 8.80
CA TRP A 631 5.82 20.45 8.89
C TRP A 631 4.33 20.15 8.64
N ALA A 632 3.41 20.85 9.32
CA ALA A 632 1.98 20.66 9.12
C ALA A 632 1.56 20.95 7.67
N LEU A 633 2.09 22.01 7.06
CA LEU A 633 1.84 22.34 5.66
C LEU A 633 2.22 21.19 4.72
N SER A 634 3.39 20.57 4.94
CA SER A 634 3.77 19.36 4.20
C SER A 634 2.83 18.19 4.51
N ALA A 635 2.53 17.92 5.78
CA ALA A 635 1.71 16.78 6.20
C ALA A 635 0.29 16.84 5.60
N PHE A 636 -0.41 17.96 5.76
CA PHE A 636 -1.74 18.19 5.18
C PHE A 636 -1.70 18.28 3.67
N GLY A 637 -0.65 18.89 3.11
CA GLY A 637 -0.42 18.97 1.67
C GLY A 637 -0.32 17.59 1.04
N THR A 638 0.56 16.73 1.57
CA THR A 638 0.72 15.33 1.13
C THR A 638 -0.56 14.53 1.29
N ALA A 639 -1.22 14.61 2.45
CA ALA A 639 -2.47 13.87 2.69
C ALA A 639 -3.57 14.27 1.69
N SER A 640 -3.63 15.54 1.31
CA SER A 640 -4.63 16.04 0.36
C SER A 640 -4.23 15.74 -1.09
N SER A 641 -2.97 15.99 -1.47
CA SER A 641 -2.50 15.83 -2.85
C SER A 641 -2.44 14.38 -3.29
N ALA A 642 -2.06 13.47 -2.40
CA ALA A 642 -2.05 12.04 -2.67
C ALA A 642 -3.43 11.37 -2.42
N SER A 643 -4.45 12.15 -2.07
CA SER A 643 -5.80 11.67 -1.69
C SER A 643 -5.70 10.51 -0.68
N LEU A 644 -4.96 10.71 0.42
CA LEU A 644 -4.73 9.67 1.41
C LEU A 644 -5.97 9.43 2.28
N SER A 645 -6.26 8.17 2.53
CA SER A 645 -7.33 7.66 3.40
C SER A 645 -6.78 6.70 4.46
N PRO A 646 -7.55 6.35 5.50
CA PRO A 646 -7.17 5.29 6.44
C PRO A 646 -6.94 3.93 5.77
N ALA A 647 -7.48 3.69 4.57
CA ALA A 647 -7.24 2.47 3.81
C ALA A 647 -5.84 2.41 3.16
N ASP A 648 -5.16 3.55 3.03
CA ASP A 648 -3.85 3.61 2.39
C ASP A 648 -2.73 3.10 3.30
N THR A 649 -1.62 2.70 2.67
CA THR A 649 -0.34 2.46 3.35
C THR A 649 0.74 3.20 2.60
N VAL A 650 1.37 4.15 3.30
CA VAL A 650 2.47 4.96 2.78
C VAL A 650 3.77 4.25 3.07
N PHE A 651 4.44 3.78 2.02
CA PHE A 651 5.74 3.13 2.11
C PHE A 651 6.86 4.18 2.02
N SER A 652 7.49 4.42 3.17
CA SER A 652 8.62 5.33 3.32
C SER A 652 9.93 4.58 3.11
N ILE A 653 10.53 4.77 1.94
CA ILE A 653 11.78 4.12 1.53
C ILE A 653 12.99 4.91 2.03
N THR A 654 12.85 6.23 2.11
CA THR A 654 13.93 7.13 2.53
C THR A 654 14.13 7.10 4.05
N PRO A 655 15.37 7.29 4.55
CA PRO A 655 15.65 7.39 5.98
C PRO A 655 14.85 8.50 6.69
N LEU A 656 14.56 8.32 7.99
CA LEU A 656 13.72 9.26 8.76
C LEU A 656 14.27 10.69 8.79
N GLN A 657 15.60 10.87 8.76
CA GLN A 657 16.26 12.17 8.69
C GLN A 657 16.07 12.90 7.35
N HIS A 658 15.63 12.19 6.30
CA HIS A 658 15.35 12.79 5.01
C HIS A 658 14.01 13.55 5.03
N PRO A 659 13.90 14.77 4.45
CA PRO A 659 12.66 15.55 4.46
C PRO A 659 11.42 14.81 3.94
N SER A 660 11.56 13.94 2.92
CA SER A 660 10.44 13.15 2.41
C SER A 660 9.91 12.15 3.43
N ALA A 661 10.74 11.58 4.31
CA ALA A 661 10.26 10.67 5.33
C ALA A 661 9.51 11.43 6.44
N ILE A 662 10.15 12.43 7.04
CA ILE A 662 9.61 13.12 8.22
C ILE A 662 8.47 14.10 7.91
N LEU A 663 8.57 14.87 6.82
CA LEU A 663 7.58 15.89 6.48
C LEU A 663 6.43 15.32 5.65
N MET A 664 6.73 14.42 4.71
CA MET A 664 5.75 13.90 3.74
C MET A 664 5.21 12.54 4.15
N SER A 665 6.01 11.48 4.23
CA SER A 665 5.51 10.12 4.47
C SER A 665 4.88 9.98 5.86
N LEU A 666 5.62 10.32 6.92
CA LEU A 666 5.12 10.30 8.30
C LEU A 666 4.01 11.33 8.49
N GLY A 667 4.24 12.57 8.04
CA GLY A 667 3.26 13.65 8.16
C GLY A 667 1.92 13.31 7.50
N GLY A 668 1.97 12.88 6.24
CA GLY A 668 0.81 12.47 5.46
C GLY A 668 0.05 11.31 6.10
N ALA A 669 0.76 10.27 6.54
CA ALA A 669 0.14 9.11 7.21
C ALA A 669 -0.57 9.50 8.52
N VAL A 670 0.08 10.29 9.37
CA VAL A 670 -0.50 10.74 10.65
C VAL A 670 -1.73 11.62 10.43
N VAL A 671 -1.68 12.54 9.47
CA VAL A 671 -2.82 13.44 9.17
C VAL A 671 -3.99 12.68 8.56
N SER A 672 -3.74 11.73 7.67
CA SER A 672 -4.81 10.99 6.99
C SER A 672 -5.38 9.83 7.82
N GLY A 673 -4.64 9.35 8.82
CA GLY A 673 -4.92 8.08 9.51
C GLY A 673 -4.48 6.85 8.71
N ALA A 674 -3.70 7.03 7.64
CA ALA A 674 -3.13 5.92 6.89
C ALA A 674 -2.01 5.24 7.68
N ARG A 675 -1.69 4.00 7.29
CA ARG A 675 -0.56 3.27 7.87
C ARG A 675 0.76 3.75 7.28
N LEU A 676 1.81 3.80 8.09
CA LEU A 676 3.18 4.09 7.64
C LEU A 676 4.01 2.80 7.60
N ALA A 677 4.47 2.37 6.42
CA ALA A 677 5.46 1.31 6.31
C ALA A 677 6.87 1.92 6.24
N LEU A 678 7.75 1.49 7.13
CA LEU A 678 9.12 1.99 7.23
C LEU A 678 10.10 0.95 6.65
N ALA A 679 10.80 1.33 5.59
CA ALA A 679 11.95 0.56 5.12
C ALA A 679 13.15 0.75 6.05
N SER A 680 13.88 -0.31 6.33
CA SER A 680 15.18 -0.24 7.00
C SER A 680 16.32 0.09 6.03
N ALA A 681 16.19 -0.37 4.79
CA ALA A 681 17.11 -0.14 3.69
C ALA A 681 16.32 -0.16 2.38
N TYR A 682 16.93 0.35 1.30
CA TYR A 682 16.39 0.21 -0.04
C TYR A 682 17.13 -0.87 -0.81
N ASP A 683 16.37 -1.75 -1.44
CA ASP A 683 16.87 -2.75 -2.37
C ASP A 683 15.80 -2.98 -3.46
N PRO A 684 16.13 -2.77 -4.75
CA PRO A 684 15.18 -2.94 -5.85
C PRO A 684 14.74 -4.40 -6.04
N GLU A 685 15.54 -5.40 -5.66
CA GLU A 685 15.17 -6.82 -5.81
C GLU A 685 14.06 -7.22 -4.83
N THR A 686 14.12 -6.72 -3.60
CA THR A 686 13.14 -7.02 -2.55
C THR A 686 12.00 -6.01 -2.45
N PHE A 687 12.07 -4.89 -3.18
CA PHE A 687 11.07 -3.81 -3.13
C PHE A 687 9.63 -4.31 -3.26
N TRP A 688 9.33 -5.15 -4.26
CA TRP A 688 7.97 -5.62 -4.52
C TRP A 688 7.47 -6.60 -3.47
N ASP A 689 8.37 -7.35 -2.83
CA ASP A 689 8.02 -8.21 -1.71
C ASP A 689 7.65 -7.41 -0.47
N GLU A 690 8.43 -6.37 -0.17
CA GLU A 690 8.11 -5.47 0.92
C GLU A 690 6.83 -4.69 0.63
N ALA A 691 6.67 -4.14 -0.58
CA ALA A 691 5.47 -3.41 -0.97
C ALA A 691 4.21 -4.26 -0.80
N ARG A 692 4.25 -5.55 -1.18
CA ARG A 692 3.11 -6.47 -0.98
C ARG A 692 2.93 -6.91 0.46
N ARG A 693 4.02 -7.19 1.18
CA ARG A 693 3.97 -7.58 2.59
C ARG A 693 3.43 -6.46 3.47
N TYR A 694 3.77 -5.22 3.15
CA TYR A 694 3.24 -4.04 3.83
C TYR A 694 1.88 -3.60 3.28
N GLY A 695 1.47 -4.08 2.11
CA GLY A 695 0.24 -3.64 1.45
C GLY A 695 0.28 -2.16 1.05
N ALA A 696 1.44 -1.73 0.52
CA ALA A 696 1.74 -0.36 0.15
C ALA A 696 0.86 0.10 -1.03
N THR A 697 0.11 1.18 -0.82
CA THR A 697 -0.70 1.82 -1.88
C THR A 697 -0.02 3.08 -2.41
N VAL A 698 0.79 3.74 -1.59
CA VAL A 698 1.56 4.92 -1.96
C VAL A 698 3.01 4.70 -1.54
N ALA A 699 3.96 4.96 -2.43
CA ALA A 699 5.39 4.83 -2.13
C ALA A 699 6.10 6.18 -2.30
N SER A 700 6.89 6.57 -1.30
CA SER A 700 7.76 7.74 -1.43
C SER A 700 8.93 7.43 -2.36
N TYR A 701 9.35 8.36 -3.22
CA TYR A 701 10.55 8.18 -4.04
C TYR A 701 11.57 9.32 -3.93
N THR A 702 12.82 8.98 -4.22
CA THR A 702 13.74 9.85 -4.94
C THR A 702 13.91 9.29 -6.35
N TRP A 703 14.23 10.15 -7.31
CA TRP A 703 14.28 9.71 -8.72
C TRP A 703 15.30 8.59 -8.93
N SER A 704 16.43 8.61 -8.21
CA SER A 704 17.46 7.58 -8.27
C SER A 704 16.93 6.20 -7.85
N LEU A 705 16.12 6.13 -6.79
CA LEU A 705 15.55 4.88 -6.32
C LEU A 705 14.61 4.31 -7.39
N LEU A 706 13.72 5.13 -7.96
CA LEU A 706 12.86 4.67 -9.05
C LEU A 706 13.62 4.31 -10.32
N ASN A 707 14.75 4.96 -10.59
CA ASN A 707 15.63 4.57 -11.70
C ASN A 707 16.16 3.15 -11.49
N ASP A 708 16.67 2.86 -10.30
CA ASP A 708 17.17 1.53 -9.96
C ASP A 708 16.04 0.47 -10.03
N LEU A 709 14.83 0.81 -9.56
CA LEU A 709 13.68 -0.09 -9.60
C LEU A 709 13.19 -0.38 -11.03
N VAL A 710 13.11 0.65 -11.88
CA VAL A 710 12.70 0.52 -13.29
C VAL A 710 13.71 -0.26 -14.12
N ASN A 711 14.98 -0.28 -13.72
CA ASN A 711 16.04 -1.01 -14.43
C ASN A 711 16.28 -2.41 -13.83
N ALA A 712 15.69 -2.75 -12.68
CA ALA A 712 15.83 -4.07 -12.06
C ALA A 712 15.14 -5.18 -12.88
N PRO A 713 15.56 -6.46 -12.75
CA PRO A 713 14.88 -7.57 -13.39
C PRO A 713 13.37 -7.60 -13.10
N PRO A 714 12.52 -8.06 -14.04
CA PRO A 714 11.09 -8.24 -13.79
C PRO A 714 10.85 -9.12 -12.55
N HIS A 715 9.93 -8.70 -11.69
CA HIS A 715 9.62 -9.39 -10.44
C HIS A 715 8.14 -9.82 -10.44
N PRO A 716 7.79 -11.07 -10.08
CA PRO A 716 6.38 -11.52 -10.09
C PRO A 716 5.45 -10.63 -9.27
N GLY A 717 5.96 -10.07 -8.17
CA GLY A 717 5.24 -9.14 -7.31
C GLY A 717 4.91 -7.78 -7.95
N GLU A 718 5.46 -7.42 -9.10
CA GLU A 718 5.09 -6.19 -9.81
C GLU A 718 3.74 -6.34 -10.56
N ARG A 719 3.25 -7.56 -10.81
CA ARG A 719 1.97 -7.79 -11.50
C ARG A 719 0.76 -7.60 -10.60
N HIS A 720 -0.19 -6.72 -10.93
CA HIS A 720 -1.36 -6.41 -10.08
C HIS A 720 -0.98 -5.87 -8.69
N HIS A 721 0.09 -5.08 -8.61
CA HIS A 721 0.51 -4.50 -7.34
C HIS A 721 -0.52 -3.48 -6.81
N PRO A 722 -0.63 -3.29 -5.49
CA PRO A 722 -1.52 -2.29 -4.89
C PRO A 722 -1.03 -0.84 -5.02
N VAL A 723 0.23 -0.61 -5.41
CA VAL A 723 0.80 0.73 -5.53
C VAL A 723 0.05 1.52 -6.61
N ARG A 724 -0.67 2.57 -6.20
CA ARG A 724 -1.39 3.49 -7.10
C ARG A 724 -0.62 4.78 -7.36
N LEU A 725 0.30 5.15 -6.47
CA LEU A 725 0.99 6.43 -6.54
C LEU A 725 2.43 6.35 -6.02
N PHE A 726 3.36 6.83 -6.83
CA PHE A 726 4.70 7.21 -6.41
C PHE A 726 4.73 8.72 -6.16
N ILE A 727 5.10 9.13 -4.96
CA ILE A 727 5.12 10.54 -4.56
C ILE A 727 6.52 11.00 -4.14
N GLY A 728 6.97 12.13 -4.67
CA GLY A 728 8.35 12.56 -4.47
C GLY A 728 8.69 13.84 -5.23
N SER A 729 9.99 14.04 -5.41
CA SER A 729 10.52 15.23 -6.09
C SER A 729 11.78 14.90 -6.90
N GLY A 730 12.01 15.67 -7.96
CA GLY A 730 13.16 15.60 -8.84
C GLY A 730 13.04 14.60 -9.99
N MET A 731 11.83 14.20 -10.41
CA MET A 731 11.62 13.19 -11.44
C MET A 731 12.05 13.66 -12.85
N PRO A 732 13.02 13.00 -13.52
CA PRO A 732 13.28 13.20 -14.94
C PRO A 732 12.11 12.74 -15.83
N ARG A 733 11.85 13.44 -16.93
CA ARG A 733 10.71 13.15 -17.83
C ARG A 733 10.76 11.76 -18.46
N GLY A 734 11.93 11.31 -18.92
CA GLY A 734 12.12 9.97 -19.47
C GLY A 734 11.86 8.87 -18.43
N LEU A 735 12.40 9.04 -17.22
CA LEU A 735 12.15 8.10 -16.12
C LEU A 735 10.68 8.07 -15.72
N TRP A 736 9.99 9.21 -15.65
CA TRP A 736 8.55 9.28 -15.38
C TRP A 736 7.75 8.35 -16.30
N ARG A 737 7.98 8.44 -17.62
CA ARG A 737 7.28 7.61 -18.61
C ARG A 737 7.53 6.13 -18.38
N ARG A 738 8.81 5.73 -18.22
CA ARG A 738 9.17 4.34 -17.96
C ARG A 738 8.54 3.79 -16.67
N VAL A 739 8.46 4.60 -15.61
CA VAL A 739 7.78 4.23 -14.35
C VAL A 739 6.28 3.98 -14.59
N GLU A 740 5.57 4.91 -15.23
CA GLU A 740 4.13 4.77 -15.48
C GLU A 740 3.80 3.64 -16.48
N GLU A 741 4.68 3.40 -17.46
CA GLU A 741 4.55 2.31 -18.42
C GLU A 741 4.80 0.93 -17.78
N ARG A 742 5.89 0.77 -17.02
CA ARG A 742 6.26 -0.51 -16.40
C ARG A 742 5.35 -0.88 -15.23
N PHE A 743 4.96 0.09 -14.43
CA PHE A 743 4.23 -0.12 -13.17
C PHE A 743 2.78 0.35 -13.25
N ALA A 744 2.17 0.30 -14.44
CA ALA A 744 0.76 0.62 -14.62
C ALA A 744 -0.12 -0.24 -13.67
N PRO A 745 -1.13 0.36 -12.97
CA PRO A 745 -1.67 1.70 -13.17
C PRO A 745 -1.07 2.79 -12.26
N ALA A 746 0.09 2.55 -11.64
CA ALA A 746 0.71 3.54 -10.75
C ALA A 746 1.00 4.85 -11.51
N ARG A 747 0.72 5.97 -10.84
CA ARG A 747 1.01 7.32 -11.34
C ARG A 747 2.12 7.95 -10.52
N VAL A 748 2.76 8.96 -11.09
CA VAL A 748 3.74 9.78 -10.37
C VAL A 748 3.10 11.10 -9.95
N LEU A 749 3.27 11.47 -8.68
CA LEU A 749 2.94 12.78 -8.14
C LEU A 749 4.24 13.48 -7.75
N GLU A 750 4.57 14.49 -8.54
CA GLU A 750 5.73 15.33 -8.35
C GLU A 750 5.33 16.63 -7.65
N PHE A 751 6.13 17.04 -6.67
CA PHE A 751 5.97 18.33 -6.00
C PHE A 751 7.31 19.06 -5.88
N TYR A 752 7.20 20.39 -5.81
CA TYR A 752 8.30 21.25 -5.44
C TYR A 752 8.04 21.84 -4.05
N ALA A 753 9.09 21.86 -3.23
CA ALA A 753 9.10 22.55 -1.97
C ALA A 753 10.32 23.46 -1.94
N SER A 754 10.10 24.76 -1.75
CA SER A 754 11.20 25.70 -1.61
C SER A 754 12.07 25.35 -0.41
N THR A 755 13.38 25.49 -0.59
CA THR A 755 14.38 25.31 0.48
C THR A 755 14.47 26.52 1.41
N THR A 756 13.95 27.68 0.97
CA THR A 756 14.12 29.00 1.60
C THR A 756 12.80 29.67 1.98
N GLY A 757 11.65 29.10 1.60
CA GLY A 757 10.32 29.64 1.90
C GLY A 757 9.24 28.57 2.11
N GLU A 758 8.00 29.02 2.32
CA GLU A 758 6.82 28.15 2.48
C GLU A 758 6.11 27.85 1.14
N ALA A 759 6.75 28.13 0.00
CA ALA A 759 6.22 27.81 -1.32
C ALA A 759 6.22 26.30 -1.58
N ILE A 760 5.05 25.77 -1.94
CA ILE A 760 4.87 24.38 -2.36
C ILE A 760 4.07 24.37 -3.65
N LEU A 761 4.60 23.73 -4.69
CA LEU A 761 3.91 23.50 -5.96
C LEU A 761 3.64 22.01 -6.10
N VAL A 762 2.48 21.63 -6.63
CA VAL A 762 2.10 20.23 -6.79
C VAL A 762 1.48 19.97 -8.15
N ASN A 763 1.98 18.95 -8.86
CA ASN A 763 1.39 18.47 -10.11
C ASN A 763 0.29 17.43 -9.85
N LEU A 764 -0.90 17.92 -9.49
CA LEU A 764 -2.06 17.06 -9.22
C LEU A 764 -2.60 16.36 -10.48
N SER A 765 -2.39 16.95 -11.66
CA SER A 765 -2.93 16.40 -12.91
C SER A 765 -2.18 15.13 -13.35
N GLY A 766 -0.86 15.09 -13.11
CA GLY A 766 0.04 14.10 -13.67
C GLY A 766 0.05 14.04 -15.20
N LYS A 767 -0.60 14.98 -15.90
CA LYS A 767 -0.76 14.98 -17.37
C LYS A 767 0.43 15.58 -18.11
N LYS A 768 1.20 16.43 -17.43
CA LYS A 768 2.36 17.15 -17.97
C LYS A 768 3.63 16.67 -17.26
N PRO A 769 4.27 15.55 -17.68
CA PRO A 769 5.53 15.10 -17.11
C PRO A 769 6.59 16.19 -17.18
N GLY A 770 7.23 16.47 -16.04
CA GLY A 770 8.21 17.56 -15.88
C GLY A 770 7.65 18.86 -15.31
N SER A 771 6.31 19.03 -15.30
CA SER A 771 5.68 20.15 -14.60
C SER A 771 5.68 19.92 -13.09
N LEU A 772 5.91 20.99 -12.32
CA LEU A 772 5.77 21.04 -10.87
C LEU A 772 4.38 21.52 -10.43
N GLY A 773 3.49 21.74 -11.40
CA GLY A 773 2.08 22.07 -11.18
C GLY A 773 1.87 23.45 -10.59
N ARG A 774 0.95 23.57 -9.62
CA ARG A 774 0.43 24.85 -9.12
C ARG A 774 0.60 24.98 -7.61
N PRO A 775 0.55 26.21 -7.07
CA PRO A 775 0.63 26.43 -5.63
C PRO A 775 -0.41 25.63 -4.85
N LEU A 776 0.04 24.91 -3.83
CA LEU A 776 -0.83 24.18 -2.91
C LEU A 776 -1.65 25.19 -2.09
N PRO A 777 -2.98 25.00 -1.93
CA PRO A 777 -3.76 25.85 -1.02
C PRO A 777 -3.15 25.89 0.39
N GLY A 778 -3.10 27.08 1.00
CA GLY A 778 -2.46 27.30 2.31
C GLY A 778 -0.92 27.44 2.28
N SER A 779 -0.26 27.16 1.15
CA SER A 779 1.15 27.53 0.95
C SER A 779 1.31 29.05 0.73
N ALA A 780 2.55 29.53 0.75
CA ALA A 780 2.82 30.94 0.46
C ALA A 780 2.42 31.31 -0.98
N GLU A 781 1.86 32.51 -1.18
CA GLU A 781 1.67 33.08 -2.51
C GLU A 781 3.01 33.09 -3.25
N VAL A 782 2.99 32.70 -4.53
CA VAL A 782 4.17 32.73 -5.39
C VAL A 782 3.93 33.59 -6.62
N ARG A 783 4.99 34.24 -7.09
CA ARG A 783 5.00 35.01 -8.33
C ARG A 783 6.30 34.77 -9.09
N LEU A 784 6.26 34.94 -10.41
CA LEU A 784 7.45 34.95 -11.25
C LEU A 784 7.79 36.40 -11.59
N ALA A 785 8.98 36.84 -11.20
CA ALA A 785 9.47 38.16 -11.56
C ALA A 785 10.60 38.05 -12.57
N ARG A 786 10.65 38.99 -13.51
CA ARG A 786 11.78 39.13 -14.42
C ARG A 786 13.03 39.42 -13.59
N TYR A 787 14.10 38.69 -13.88
CA TYR A 787 15.32 38.72 -13.09
C TYR A 787 16.52 38.89 -14.02
N ASP A 788 17.32 39.90 -13.73
CA ASP A 788 18.58 40.17 -14.39
C ASP A 788 19.61 39.18 -13.85
N LEU A 789 19.86 38.12 -14.62
CA LEU A 789 20.75 37.02 -14.25
C LEU A 789 22.23 37.42 -14.23
N GLU A 790 22.60 38.46 -14.96
CA GLU A 790 23.97 38.98 -14.99
C GLU A 790 24.27 39.74 -13.71
N ASN A 791 23.37 40.64 -13.31
CA ASN A 791 23.56 41.52 -12.15
C ASN A 791 22.95 40.98 -10.85
N GLY A 792 22.20 39.89 -10.89
CA GLY A 792 21.61 39.23 -9.72
C GLY A 792 20.52 40.06 -9.03
N ARG A 793 19.68 40.77 -9.80
CA ARG A 793 18.65 41.67 -9.27
C ARG A 793 17.32 41.55 -10.01
N LEU A 794 16.23 41.92 -9.33
CA LEU A 794 14.91 41.99 -9.95
C LEU A 794 14.87 43.13 -10.97
N ALA A 795 14.31 42.87 -12.15
CA ALA A 795 14.07 43.92 -13.14
C ALA A 795 12.90 44.79 -12.66
N GLN A 796 13.10 46.11 -12.68
CA GLN A 796 12.09 47.08 -12.22
C GLN A 796 11.45 47.80 -13.40
N GLY A 797 10.15 48.05 -13.28
CA GLY A 797 9.38 48.88 -14.21
C GLY A 797 9.59 50.38 -13.95
N PRO A 798 8.96 51.25 -14.75
CA PRO A 798 9.03 52.71 -14.58
C PRO A 798 8.46 53.22 -13.24
N ASP A 799 7.62 52.42 -12.58
CA ASP A 799 7.01 52.68 -11.28
C ASP A 799 7.90 52.26 -10.08
N GLY A 800 9.06 51.66 -10.35
CA GLY A 800 9.99 51.19 -9.33
C GLY A 800 9.67 49.80 -8.74
N PHE A 801 8.59 49.15 -9.19
CA PHE A 801 8.24 47.78 -8.77
C PHE A 801 8.84 46.73 -9.70
N ALA A 802 8.96 45.50 -9.22
CA ALA A 802 9.43 44.37 -10.02
C ALA A 802 8.42 44.03 -11.14
N VAL A 803 8.93 43.75 -12.33
CA VAL A 803 8.11 43.35 -13.48
C VAL A 803 7.75 41.87 -13.33
N GLU A 804 6.44 41.56 -13.27
CA GLU A 804 5.95 40.17 -13.29
C GLU A 804 6.12 39.57 -14.69
N CYS A 805 6.45 38.28 -14.76
CA CYS A 805 6.65 37.57 -16.02
C CYS A 805 5.33 37.25 -16.72
N ASP A 806 5.31 37.42 -18.04
CA ASP A 806 4.24 36.93 -18.90
C ASP A 806 4.25 35.39 -18.99
N PRO A 807 3.16 34.73 -19.43
CA PRO A 807 3.19 33.31 -19.74
C PRO A 807 4.34 32.96 -20.68
N GLU A 808 4.97 31.81 -20.47
CA GLU A 808 6.15 31.32 -21.18
C GLU A 808 7.47 32.08 -20.90
N GLU A 809 7.44 33.20 -20.20
CA GLU A 809 8.66 33.93 -19.82
C GLU A 809 9.39 33.24 -18.64
N ILE A 810 10.72 33.20 -18.71
CA ILE A 810 11.58 32.66 -17.64
C ILE A 810 11.79 33.76 -16.60
N GLY A 811 11.46 33.46 -15.34
CA GLY A 811 11.60 34.39 -14.22
C GLY A 811 12.12 33.72 -12.96
N MET A 812 12.52 34.56 -12.00
CA MET A 812 12.85 34.11 -10.65
C MET A 812 11.56 33.87 -9.87
N LEU A 813 11.45 32.71 -9.25
CA LEU A 813 10.34 32.41 -8.36
C LEU A 813 10.51 33.20 -7.06
N LEU A 814 9.46 33.95 -6.70
CA LEU A 814 9.37 34.66 -5.44
C LEU A 814 8.28 34.02 -4.59
N SER A 815 8.53 33.92 -3.29
CA SER A 815 7.56 33.42 -2.32
C SER A 815 7.22 34.52 -1.31
N ARG A 816 5.94 34.79 -1.11
CA ARG A 816 5.49 35.85 -0.21
C ARG A 816 5.83 35.49 1.23
N VAL A 817 6.37 36.46 1.96
CA VAL A 817 6.77 36.30 3.36
C VAL A 817 5.82 37.08 4.25
N ARG A 818 5.29 36.42 5.28
CA ARG A 818 4.48 37.12 6.29
C ARG A 818 5.37 38.04 7.12
N PRO A 819 4.88 39.20 7.60
CA PRO A 819 5.66 40.13 8.40
C PRO A 819 6.45 39.48 9.55
N ALA A 820 5.81 38.59 10.31
CA ALA A 820 6.43 37.86 11.42
C ALA A 820 7.57 36.90 11.02
N ALA A 821 7.63 36.50 9.75
CA ALA A 821 8.62 35.55 9.23
C ALA A 821 9.75 36.24 8.43
N ILE A 822 9.70 37.56 8.23
CA ILE A 822 10.70 38.29 7.41
C ILE A 822 12.11 38.15 7.97
N ALA A 823 12.28 38.24 9.29
CA ALA A 823 13.59 38.15 9.93
C ALA A 823 14.26 36.78 9.78
N ALA A 824 13.46 35.73 9.56
CA ALA A 824 13.94 34.36 9.37
C ALA A 824 14.06 33.97 7.88
N ALA A 825 13.58 34.81 6.96
CA ALA A 825 13.67 34.54 5.53
C ALA A 825 15.13 34.68 5.05
N PRO A 826 15.64 33.79 4.20
CA PRO A 826 17.05 33.81 3.79
C PRO A 826 17.43 35.00 2.90
N ARG A 827 16.55 35.38 1.95
CA ARG A 827 16.77 36.49 1.01
C ARG A 827 15.52 37.39 0.93
N PRO A 828 15.17 38.08 2.03
CA PRO A 828 13.97 38.89 2.09
C PRO A 828 14.14 40.17 1.25
N VAL A 829 13.10 40.49 0.50
CA VAL A 829 12.94 41.74 -0.27
C VAL A 829 11.58 42.36 0.11
N ARG A 830 11.48 43.68 0.10
CA ARG A 830 10.27 44.42 0.48
C ARG A 830 9.90 45.43 -0.58
N GLY A 831 8.61 45.75 -0.71
CA GLY A 831 8.14 46.72 -1.69
C GLY A 831 8.39 46.25 -3.12
N VAL A 832 8.20 44.96 -3.38
CA VAL A 832 8.53 44.29 -4.64
C VAL A 832 7.45 44.54 -5.68
N PHE A 833 6.19 44.19 -5.41
CA PHE A 833 5.08 44.39 -6.34
C PHE A 833 4.09 45.45 -5.85
N ALA A 834 4.12 45.79 -4.56
CA ALA A 834 3.32 46.87 -3.97
C ALA A 834 4.00 47.42 -2.71
N PRO A 835 3.70 48.66 -2.29
CA PRO A 835 4.21 49.21 -1.04
C PRO A 835 3.87 48.31 0.16
N GLY A 836 4.88 47.99 0.98
CA GLY A 836 4.70 47.23 2.21
C GLY A 836 4.56 45.71 2.05
N ASP A 837 4.60 45.17 0.84
CA ASP A 837 4.74 43.73 0.66
C ASP A 837 6.14 43.22 1.04
N ALA A 838 6.26 41.91 1.24
CA ALA A 838 7.53 41.26 1.52
C ALA A 838 7.56 39.88 0.87
N TRP A 839 8.69 39.56 0.25
CA TRP A 839 8.93 38.33 -0.50
C TRP A 839 10.31 37.78 -0.17
N THR A 840 10.54 36.51 -0.47
CA THR A 840 11.88 35.92 -0.47
C THR A 840 12.21 35.42 -1.86
N ILE A 841 13.43 35.70 -2.31
CA ILE A 841 13.97 35.16 -3.56
C ILE A 841 14.32 33.69 -3.31
N THR A 842 13.76 32.77 -4.10
CA THR A 842 13.99 31.33 -3.90
C THR A 842 15.36 30.89 -4.42
N GLY A 843 15.85 31.54 -5.47
CA GLY A 843 17.04 31.12 -6.22
C GLY A 843 16.74 30.08 -7.32
N ASP A 844 15.46 29.76 -7.54
CA ASP A 844 15.00 28.85 -8.58
C ASP A 844 14.33 29.63 -9.72
N LEU A 845 14.75 29.35 -10.96
CA LEU A 845 14.18 29.91 -12.18
C LEU A 845 13.09 29.01 -12.72
N PHE A 846 11.99 29.65 -13.10
CA PHE A 846 10.78 28.97 -13.54
C PHE A 846 10.18 29.65 -14.76
N ARG A 847 9.43 28.86 -15.52
CA ARG A 847 8.50 29.33 -16.55
C ARG A 847 7.09 28.93 -16.12
N ARG A 848 6.11 29.82 -16.30
CA ARG A 848 4.68 29.51 -16.10
C ARG A 848 4.03 29.35 -17.46
N ASP A 849 3.42 28.20 -17.72
CA ASP A 849 2.74 27.96 -18.99
C ASP A 849 1.37 28.64 -19.09
N ALA A 850 0.75 28.58 -20.26
CA ALA A 850 -0.57 29.16 -20.51
C ALA A 850 -1.70 28.59 -19.63
N ASP A 851 -1.55 27.36 -19.11
CA ASP A 851 -2.50 26.76 -18.16
C ASP A 851 -2.18 27.15 -16.71
N GLY A 852 -1.11 27.92 -16.47
CA GLY A 852 -0.68 28.35 -15.15
C GLY A 852 0.17 27.33 -14.39
N ASP A 853 0.66 26.29 -15.04
CA ASP A 853 1.55 25.30 -14.43
C ASP A 853 3.01 25.76 -14.47
N PHE A 854 3.74 25.50 -13.40
CA PHE A 854 5.12 25.93 -13.21
C PHE A 854 6.12 24.86 -13.66
N TRP A 855 7.14 25.27 -14.41
CA TRP A 855 8.20 24.41 -14.94
C TRP A 855 9.56 24.91 -14.46
N LEU A 856 10.34 24.05 -13.80
CA LEU A 856 11.68 24.41 -13.33
C LEU A 856 12.65 24.49 -14.51
N VAL A 857 13.21 25.68 -14.72
CA VAL A 857 14.14 25.96 -15.82
C VAL A 857 15.60 25.82 -15.36
N GLY A 858 15.88 26.13 -14.10
CA GLY A 858 17.22 25.99 -13.54
C GLY A 858 17.32 26.58 -12.14
N ARG A 859 18.49 26.45 -11.53
CA ARG A 859 18.81 27.10 -10.25
C ARG A 859 19.95 28.07 -10.45
N GLU A 860 19.97 29.16 -9.69
CA GLU A 860 21.02 30.18 -9.76
C GLU A 860 22.44 29.59 -9.61
N ALA A 861 22.59 28.56 -8.76
CA ALA A 861 23.85 27.85 -8.54
C ALA A 861 24.26 26.88 -9.68
N GLU A 862 23.35 26.58 -10.62
CA GLU A 862 23.54 25.65 -11.74
C GLU A 862 23.65 26.38 -13.09
N LEU A 863 23.54 27.71 -13.09
CA LEU A 863 23.62 28.53 -14.30
C LEU A 863 25.02 28.48 -14.90
N ILE A 864 25.08 28.31 -16.21
CA ILE A 864 26.32 28.24 -16.98
C ILE A 864 26.57 29.60 -17.61
N ARG A 865 27.72 30.21 -17.30
CA ARG A 865 28.10 31.54 -17.79
C ARG A 865 28.89 31.42 -19.09
N ALA A 866 28.18 31.21 -20.19
CA ALA A 866 28.78 31.07 -21.52
C ALA A 866 29.05 32.42 -22.19
N ALA A 867 29.93 32.41 -23.20
CA ALA A 867 30.30 33.61 -23.94
C ALA A 867 29.12 34.23 -24.70
N GLU A 868 28.16 33.40 -25.10
CA GLU A 868 26.93 33.81 -25.79
C GLU A 868 25.80 34.24 -24.83
N GLY A 869 25.95 34.01 -23.52
CA GLY A 869 24.96 34.35 -22.50
C GLY A 869 24.84 33.30 -21.40
N ILE A 870 23.87 33.51 -20.49
CA ILE A 870 23.61 32.59 -19.38
C ILE A 870 22.73 31.43 -19.85
N VAL A 871 23.23 30.20 -19.69
CA VAL A 871 22.53 28.98 -20.11
C VAL A 871 21.96 28.26 -18.88
N PRO A 872 20.62 28.20 -18.71
CA PRO A 872 20.01 27.37 -17.69
C PRO A 872 19.96 25.89 -18.14
N PRO A 873 20.18 24.93 -17.23
CA PRO A 873 20.30 23.52 -17.60
C PRO A 873 18.99 22.82 -17.97
N GLY A 874 17.83 23.31 -17.49
CA GLY A 874 16.53 22.64 -17.61
C GLY A 874 16.09 22.33 -19.04
N PRO A 875 16.07 23.32 -19.96
CA PRO A 875 15.67 23.08 -21.35
C PRO A 875 16.50 22.00 -22.06
N ILE A 876 17.82 21.99 -21.84
CA ILE A 876 18.72 20.96 -22.40
C ILE A 876 18.41 19.60 -21.77
N ARG A 877 18.26 19.54 -20.45
CA ARG A 877 17.96 18.31 -19.71
C ARG A 877 16.64 17.70 -20.17
N ASP A 878 15.61 18.51 -20.36
CA ASP A 878 14.27 18.05 -20.76
C ASP A 878 14.24 17.58 -22.21
N ALA A 879 14.96 18.27 -23.11
CA ALA A 879 15.06 17.89 -24.52
C ALA A 879 15.78 16.55 -24.70
N LEU A 880 16.91 16.36 -24.00
CA LEU A 880 17.66 15.10 -24.04
C LEU A 880 16.90 13.98 -23.31
N GLY A 881 16.34 14.26 -22.14
CA GLY A 881 15.60 13.28 -21.35
C GLY A 881 14.28 12.82 -21.98
N ASP A 882 13.83 13.45 -23.06
CA ASP A 882 12.68 13.00 -23.86
C ASP A 882 13.03 11.84 -24.81
N LEU A 883 14.31 11.57 -25.05
CA LEU A 883 14.76 10.42 -25.85
C LEU A 883 14.56 9.13 -25.03
N PRO A 884 13.86 8.11 -25.57
CA PRO A 884 13.39 6.96 -24.79
C PRO A 884 14.51 6.05 -24.26
N TYR A 885 15.67 6.07 -24.90
CA TYR A 885 16.84 5.27 -24.55
C TYR A 885 17.88 6.03 -23.70
N ILE A 886 17.58 7.26 -23.29
CA ILE A 886 18.41 8.02 -22.34
C ILE A 886 17.93 7.76 -20.91
N ASP A 887 18.83 7.26 -20.06
CA ASP A 887 18.54 6.92 -18.67
C ASP A 887 18.60 8.15 -17.76
N ALA A 888 19.67 8.94 -17.87
CA ALA A 888 19.85 10.17 -17.11
C ALA A 888 20.60 11.24 -17.91
N VAL A 889 20.41 12.51 -17.52
CA VAL A 889 21.05 13.67 -18.16
C VAL A 889 21.59 14.62 -17.10
N ALA A 890 22.85 15.02 -17.26
CA ALA A 890 23.51 16.07 -16.49
C ALA A 890 23.97 17.18 -17.43
N VAL A 891 23.71 18.43 -17.07
CA VAL A 891 24.09 19.61 -17.85
C VAL A 891 24.96 20.49 -16.97
N TYR A 892 26.10 20.95 -17.49
CA TYR A 892 27.13 21.62 -16.71
C TYR A 892 28.02 22.54 -17.56
N GLY A 893 28.65 23.51 -16.89
CA GLY A 893 29.62 24.42 -17.50
C GLY A 893 31.04 23.88 -17.40
N VAL A 894 31.77 23.90 -18.51
CA VAL A 894 33.20 23.57 -18.58
C VAL A 894 33.99 24.87 -18.73
N ASP A 895 34.88 25.17 -17.80
CA ASP A 895 35.74 26.35 -17.90
C ASP A 895 36.69 26.24 -19.10
N VAL A 896 36.67 27.26 -19.95
CA VAL A 896 37.57 27.46 -21.08
C VAL A 896 38.00 28.93 -21.08
N ASN A 897 39.23 29.18 -20.64
CA ASN A 897 39.88 30.49 -20.66
C ASN A 897 39.08 31.59 -19.91
N GLY A 898 38.43 31.25 -18.79
CA GLY A 898 37.67 32.20 -17.97
C GLY A 898 36.23 32.47 -18.44
N THR A 899 35.74 31.69 -19.40
CA THR A 899 34.30 31.58 -19.75
C THR A 899 33.88 30.12 -19.73
N GLU A 900 32.59 29.82 -19.53
CA GLU A 900 32.13 28.43 -19.56
C GLU A 900 31.60 28.01 -20.93
N LEU A 901 31.83 26.77 -21.33
CA LEU A 901 31.09 26.12 -22.41
C LEU A 901 30.00 25.24 -21.82
N ALA A 902 28.76 25.37 -22.30
CA ALA A 902 27.68 24.46 -21.93
C ALA A 902 27.96 23.05 -22.47
N ALA A 903 27.94 22.06 -21.60
CA ALA A 903 28.11 20.65 -21.94
C ALA A 903 26.99 19.81 -21.32
N ALA A 904 26.71 18.66 -21.93
CA ALA A 904 25.82 17.65 -21.37
C ALA A 904 26.50 16.28 -21.31
N ALA A 905 26.18 15.51 -20.28
CA ALA A 905 26.51 14.10 -20.16
C ALA A 905 25.22 13.30 -20.09
N VAL A 906 25.16 12.20 -20.83
CA VAL A 906 24.00 11.29 -20.86
C VAL A 906 24.44 9.86 -20.56
N SER A 907 23.65 9.14 -19.76
CA SER A 907 23.73 7.67 -19.67
C SER A 907 22.62 7.05 -20.49
N LEU A 908 22.84 5.87 -21.03
CA LEU A 908 21.90 5.18 -21.92
C LEU A 908 21.29 3.95 -21.23
N CYS A 909 20.10 3.57 -21.67
CA CYS A 909 19.43 2.35 -21.25
C CYS A 909 20.05 1.14 -21.97
N GLY A 910 20.53 0.14 -21.22
CA GLY A 910 21.11 -1.08 -21.81
C GLY A 910 22.29 -0.80 -22.76
N ASP A 911 22.39 -1.55 -23.85
CA ASP A 911 23.47 -1.46 -24.85
C ASP A 911 23.16 -0.50 -26.02
N GLU A 912 22.23 0.44 -25.80
CA GLU A 912 21.82 1.41 -26.82
C GLU A 912 22.96 2.35 -27.24
N ARG A 913 22.84 2.94 -28.43
CA ARG A 913 23.82 3.90 -28.96
C ARG A 913 23.17 5.22 -29.31
N LEU A 914 23.77 6.32 -28.84
CA LEU A 914 23.32 7.66 -29.15
C LEU A 914 23.53 7.98 -30.65
N LYS A 915 22.44 8.29 -31.35
CA LYS A 915 22.49 8.66 -32.77
C LYS A 915 22.65 10.19 -32.89
N PRO A 916 23.58 10.70 -33.72
CA PRO A 916 23.75 12.15 -33.92
C PRO A 916 22.49 12.85 -34.44
N LEU A 917 21.67 12.16 -35.24
CA LEU A 917 20.42 12.70 -35.77
C LEU A 917 19.41 12.94 -34.65
N ASP A 918 19.14 11.93 -33.82
CA ASP A 918 18.25 12.03 -32.66
C ASP A 918 18.68 13.17 -31.72
N LEU A 919 19.99 13.32 -31.49
CA LEU A 919 20.53 14.41 -30.69
C LEU A 919 20.25 15.79 -31.31
N SER A 920 20.44 15.90 -32.63
CA SER A 920 20.17 17.12 -33.38
C SER A 920 18.69 17.48 -33.33
N GLU A 921 17.81 16.51 -33.60
CA GLU A 921 16.35 16.68 -33.57
C GLU A 921 15.82 17.04 -32.18
N ALA A 922 16.31 16.38 -31.13
CA ALA A 922 15.93 16.66 -29.74
C ALA A 922 16.26 18.11 -29.36
N LEU A 923 17.47 18.58 -29.70
CA LEU A 923 17.96 19.91 -29.33
C LEU A 923 17.45 21.04 -30.24
N LEU A 924 16.73 20.74 -31.33
CA LEU A 924 15.99 21.77 -32.09
C LEU A 924 14.92 22.47 -31.24
N ARG A 925 14.41 21.80 -30.19
CA ARG A 925 13.44 22.35 -29.22
C ARG A 925 14.06 23.31 -28.21
N VAL A 926 15.38 23.44 -28.20
CA VAL A 926 16.14 24.37 -27.35
C VAL A 926 16.59 25.53 -28.22
N GLU A 927 16.49 26.75 -27.70
CA GLU A 927 16.94 27.97 -28.38
C GLU A 927 18.41 27.82 -28.83
N PRO A 928 18.78 28.23 -30.05
CA PRO A 928 20.10 27.99 -30.63
C PRO A 928 21.27 28.35 -29.70
N GLU A 929 21.18 29.47 -28.98
CA GLU A 929 22.21 30.01 -28.09
C GLU A 929 22.34 29.18 -26.81
N LEU A 930 21.27 28.51 -26.37
CA LEU A 930 21.24 27.69 -25.15
C LEU A 930 21.72 26.25 -25.39
N ARG A 931 21.87 25.81 -26.64
CA ARG A 931 22.25 24.43 -26.96
C ARG A 931 23.67 24.12 -26.48
N PRO A 932 23.93 22.93 -25.92
CA PRO A 932 25.26 22.57 -25.43
C PRO A 932 26.26 22.50 -26.58
N ALA A 933 27.49 22.95 -26.35
CA ALA A 933 28.57 22.81 -27.31
C ALA A 933 28.99 21.34 -27.49
N VAL A 934 28.88 20.54 -26.42
CA VAL A 934 29.29 19.13 -26.37
C VAL A 934 28.26 18.28 -25.64
N VAL A 935 27.99 17.09 -26.16
CA VAL A 935 27.20 16.05 -25.50
C VAL A 935 28.02 14.77 -25.48
N ARG A 936 28.24 14.20 -24.29
CA ARG A 936 29.04 12.98 -24.13
C ARG A 936 28.23 11.84 -23.50
N VAL A 937 28.46 10.62 -23.97
CA VAL A 937 27.89 9.41 -23.36
C VAL A 937 28.81 8.94 -22.26
N VAL A 938 28.29 8.80 -21.05
CA VAL A 938 29.00 8.27 -19.87
C VAL A 938 28.35 6.97 -19.41
N ASP A 939 29.10 6.10 -18.75
CA ASP A 939 28.56 4.84 -18.22
C ASP A 939 27.56 5.10 -17.08
N ARG A 940 27.86 6.07 -16.22
CA ARG A 940 26.96 6.52 -15.15
C ARG A 940 27.17 7.99 -14.85
N ILE A 941 26.09 8.68 -14.51
CA ILE A 941 26.17 10.05 -14.01
C ILE A 941 26.51 10.04 -12.51
N PRO A 942 27.52 10.79 -12.05
CA PRO A 942 27.87 10.86 -10.63
C PRO A 942 26.72 11.40 -9.77
N LEU A 943 26.58 10.86 -8.56
CA LEU A 943 25.58 11.27 -7.59
C LEU A 943 26.24 11.70 -6.27
N THR A 944 25.58 12.61 -5.54
CA THR A 944 25.93 12.95 -4.16
C THR A 944 25.48 11.86 -3.18
N VAL A 945 25.90 11.96 -1.91
CA VAL A 945 25.44 11.07 -0.83
C VAL A 945 23.91 11.08 -0.70
N GLY A 946 23.27 12.24 -0.89
CA GLY A 946 21.82 12.37 -0.93
C GLY A 946 21.16 11.94 -2.25
N HIS A 947 21.86 11.16 -3.08
CA HIS A 947 21.42 10.67 -4.39
C HIS A 947 20.88 11.77 -5.34
N ARG A 948 21.52 12.93 -5.34
CA ARG A 948 21.27 14.00 -6.33
C ARG A 948 22.36 14.00 -7.38
N LEU A 949 22.06 14.47 -8.60
CA LEU A 949 23.06 14.62 -9.66
C LEU A 949 24.24 15.47 -9.17
N ASP A 950 25.46 14.98 -9.39
CA ASP A 950 26.69 15.70 -9.09
C ASP A 950 27.47 15.96 -10.37
N THR A 951 27.50 17.22 -10.80
CA THR A 951 28.19 17.63 -12.01
C THR A 951 29.67 17.96 -11.77
N ARG A 952 30.14 18.08 -10.52
CA ARG A 952 31.51 18.52 -10.21
C ARG A 952 32.59 17.61 -10.82
N PRO A 953 32.49 16.27 -10.74
CA PRO A 953 33.46 15.40 -11.39
C PRO A 953 33.48 15.62 -12.92
N LEU A 954 32.30 15.75 -13.53
CA LEU A 954 32.17 15.95 -14.98
C LEU A 954 32.78 17.30 -15.42
N ARG A 955 32.63 18.36 -14.60
CA ARG A 955 33.24 19.67 -14.84
C ARG A 955 34.76 19.60 -14.75
N ALA A 956 35.30 18.89 -13.77
CA ALA A 956 36.74 18.76 -13.54
C ALA A 956 37.46 18.00 -14.67
N GLU A 957 36.79 17.03 -15.30
CA GLU A 957 37.32 16.30 -16.46
C GLU A 957 37.43 17.16 -17.73
N GLY A 958 36.63 18.23 -17.84
CA GLY A 958 36.58 19.12 -18.99
C GLY A 958 36.07 18.42 -20.27
N ILE A 959 36.56 18.87 -21.43
CA ILE A 959 36.18 18.29 -22.73
C ILE A 959 37.04 17.05 -23.03
N PRO A 960 36.43 15.84 -23.12
CA PRO A 960 37.15 14.61 -23.39
C PRO A 960 37.77 14.60 -24.80
N GLY A 961 38.67 13.65 -25.05
CA GLY A 961 39.24 13.41 -26.38
C GLY A 961 38.22 12.87 -27.38
N ALA A 962 38.63 12.68 -28.64
CA ALA A 962 37.82 11.98 -29.63
C ALA A 962 37.74 10.48 -29.30
N ASP A 963 36.74 10.10 -28.50
CA ASP A 963 36.54 8.75 -27.93
C ASP A 963 35.45 7.93 -28.63
N GLY A 964 34.79 8.50 -29.64
CA GLY A 964 33.64 7.90 -30.32
C GLY A 964 32.34 7.90 -29.50
N ARG A 965 32.36 8.44 -28.28
CA ARG A 965 31.21 8.57 -27.36
C ARG A 965 30.81 10.02 -27.12
N THR A 966 31.59 10.96 -27.65
CA THR A 966 31.37 12.40 -27.52
C THR A 966 30.97 13.02 -28.85
N TYR A 967 30.03 13.95 -28.80
CA TYR A 967 29.45 14.66 -29.94
C TYR A 967 29.57 16.17 -29.72
N PHE A 968 29.78 16.94 -30.78
CA PHE A 968 29.89 18.40 -30.73
C PHE A 968 28.89 19.06 -31.68
N ARG A 969 28.45 20.26 -31.31
CA ARG A 969 27.62 21.13 -32.15
C ARG A 969 28.47 21.76 -33.24
N ASP A 970 28.19 21.43 -34.51
CA ASP A 970 28.86 22.01 -35.66
C ASP A 970 28.34 23.43 -35.98
N ARG A 971 28.92 24.06 -37.01
CA ARG A 971 28.51 25.42 -37.43
C ARG A 971 27.11 25.50 -38.01
N THR A 972 26.52 24.39 -38.44
CA THR A 972 25.13 24.33 -38.90
C THR A 972 24.15 24.09 -37.74
N GLY A 973 24.68 23.91 -36.52
CA GLY A 973 23.89 23.61 -35.33
C GLY A 973 23.56 22.12 -35.16
N ALA A 974 24.08 21.26 -36.05
CA ALA A 974 23.88 19.82 -36.00
C ALA A 974 24.96 19.15 -35.13
N TYR A 975 24.63 18.03 -34.51
CA TYR A 975 25.58 17.29 -33.69
C TYR A 975 26.29 16.21 -34.51
N ARG A 976 27.61 16.15 -34.36
CA ARG A 976 28.48 15.16 -35.02
C ARG A 976 29.48 14.56 -34.03
N PRO A 977 30.00 13.35 -34.28
CA PRO A 977 31.08 12.79 -33.46
C PRO A 977 32.25 13.77 -33.31
N LEU A 978 32.76 13.91 -32.09
CA LEU A 978 33.85 14.81 -31.76
C LEU A 978 35.14 14.37 -32.47
N THR A 979 35.77 15.30 -33.17
CA THR A 979 37.10 15.11 -33.77
C THR A 979 38.13 15.90 -32.97
N GLU A 980 39.40 15.48 -32.99
CA GLU A 980 40.46 16.21 -32.28
C GLU A 980 40.65 17.65 -32.81
N THR A 981 40.33 17.88 -34.08
CA THR A 981 40.31 19.22 -34.67
C THR A 981 39.17 20.07 -34.10
N ALA A 982 37.97 19.51 -33.93
CA ALA A 982 36.85 20.20 -33.31
C ALA A 982 37.10 20.48 -31.82
N ARG A 983 37.66 19.51 -31.10
CA ARG A 983 38.06 19.66 -29.69
C ARG A 983 39.03 20.82 -29.49
N ARG A 984 40.10 20.86 -30.30
CA ARG A 984 41.07 21.97 -30.25
C ARG A 984 40.45 23.34 -30.57
N ARG A 985 39.39 23.40 -31.38
CA ARG A 985 38.66 24.65 -31.63
C ARG A 985 37.85 25.07 -30.40
N LEU A 986 37.14 24.15 -29.77
CA LEU A 986 36.36 24.41 -28.55
C LEU A 986 37.24 24.93 -27.41
N LEU A 987 38.45 24.36 -27.24
CA LEU A 987 39.40 24.79 -26.20
C LEU A 987 40.11 26.12 -26.51
N LYS A 988 40.04 26.61 -27.75
CA LYS A 988 40.69 27.86 -28.20
C LYS A 988 39.75 29.07 -28.22
N THR A 989 38.48 28.89 -27.88
CA THR A 989 37.49 29.97 -27.93
C THR A 989 37.92 31.13 -27.00
N ALA A 990 37.93 32.34 -27.56
CA ALA A 990 38.55 33.56 -27.03
C ALA A 990 37.65 34.30 -26.00
N PRO A 991 38.21 35.17 -25.13
CA PRO A 991 37.46 35.87 -24.07
C PRO A 991 36.36 36.79 -24.64
N PRO A 992 35.35 37.17 -23.82
CA PRO A 992 34.14 37.86 -24.28
C PRO A 992 34.48 39.22 -24.89
N ARG A 993 33.73 39.60 -25.94
CA ARG A 993 33.74 40.97 -26.48
C ARG A 993 33.35 41.93 -25.37
N THR A 994 34.29 42.76 -24.91
CA THR A 994 33.99 43.93 -24.09
C THR A 994 32.95 44.78 -24.80
N ALA A 995 31.79 44.96 -24.19
CA ALA A 995 30.75 45.87 -24.67
C ALA A 995 31.35 47.28 -24.81
N SER A 996 31.33 47.81 -26.03
CA SER A 996 31.57 49.22 -26.29
C SER A 996 30.46 50.04 -25.64
N ARG A 997 30.89 51.06 -24.89
CA ARG A 997 30.13 52.05 -24.11
C ARG A 997 28.76 52.45 -24.64
#